data_AF-A8XDU6-F1
#
_entry.id   AF-A8XDU6-F1
#
_cell.length_a   1.000
_cell.length_b   1.000
_cell.length_c   1.000
_cell.angle_alpha   90.00
_cell.angle_beta   90.00
_cell.angle_gamma   90.00
#
_symmetry.space_group_name_H-M   'P 1'
#
loop_
_entity.id
_entity.type
_entity.pdbx_description
1 polymer ?
#
loop_
_entity_poly.entity_id
_entity_poly.type
_entity_poly.pdbx_seq_one_letter_code
_entity_poly.pdbx_strand_id
1 'polypeptide(L)'
;MTKSHSIIPLIGLSIVVLVNGSFPGIYQRPILSSHQRYKSPTHTQEGWSPDPDSHPRGTHDVSTNYDSSDSAHSPSDIHSSDTSHHDSAHSNDSAHSHIDHRRIRRAPNDPFETMVDRMEKISRVTNGIALQQGLTSHSIPIDTLISELLNLDSVSPDDINKINAEELQTLVTEMEELPNLLKNGFKEAERIEKRFLMYALMLEETEGIGNDVKIEGKDDYLNDVKALKAKNIVFEDWSYLKRFLEIFEMVETQNVSNDIFDNMQSMSSTLKNIKGVNLSDFTTFVDYKKLKHPDQIFKPNFGIQKAIAAFLNDRAVSEYRSVKDQPPTETIKEYLTAIDSIAGNSKKNLAAFRVLDQILLKSRQRVRLSRKLSETPGFSNGFNDLDLVFSDLKDDWVKEVVEGQSDALVKVLDSIRSLIKITGEVSDSSRFASGVQTIISNVFEHATSLSEFSGFFVDFVAHASDIVLETLANDMEAKNTKFDEFFSKIKTLSDILNALDDVFKIYETLASEEYLGKINKTLEITEFTAKTDSTKRRDQLKKSQEAKDIRELIKTANPSIAILKNAANIDQLLADIETGFPEIDEFTTGLSKFFEKMKELRGRKGVKLLKPAISTIQMLRNFQPNFGAFKEVTDRIPEIQKKMKDLKAFVSGFKPSESKENTELMKLPNVQKHSFILGSSTRVFKSMKLASDRKLNLDKTDIDFVLNENASLSWNLDSEDDKNLNNLDGLDAKLTDFYRDVDRIKSSAKVSNSTNLTSLNFTLAESINGLSLDFGAIGRSVEKMSKTSSKKSELLEFKTKLDSLDSMGLDYDSHQSDIGKSADSLSKMELFFANFSSAMAPPAQNLTAPHNSSLAHPVVVKEQNGLSIYLGAALAGAVVVGLTGAGFFLALRYFKNKRAHFDLPFSFGFRFLAIIRFKLTALHYRMLGMQYSDSFLYARYCMELYEHDSKENEEENAGTVTPEFDYDKNTGRLNETNRIVLKLKKLFNLDHYHGNMIEFRDGFLVALCKTPRANHGGGMDTRGPYWLAVAEKRALCVCIGKIS
;
A
#
# COMPACT_ATOMS: atom_id res chain seq x y z
N MET A 1 -7.14 46.43 28.99
CA MET A 1 -5.74 45.97 29.22
C MET A 1 -5.54 44.62 28.53
N THR A 2 -4.30 44.24 28.25
CA THR A 2 -3.89 43.00 27.55
C THR A 2 -3.96 41.76 28.46
N LYS A 3 -4.24 40.53 27.99
CA LYS A 3 -3.53 39.68 27.00
C LYS A 3 -2.11 39.27 27.47
N SER A 4 -1.91 38.00 27.86
CA SER A 4 -0.65 37.24 27.68
C SER A 4 -0.76 35.79 28.20
N HIS A 5 -0.98 34.81 27.31
CA HIS A 5 -0.77 33.38 27.58
C HIS A 5 -0.50 32.60 26.27
N SER A 6 0.26 33.20 25.34
CA SER A 6 0.43 32.68 23.97
C SER A 6 1.70 33.21 23.26
N ILE A 7 2.88 33.04 23.86
CA ILE A 7 4.17 33.46 23.25
C ILE A 7 5.25 32.35 23.24
N ILE A 8 5.24 31.43 24.20
CA ILE A 8 6.30 30.41 24.38
C ILE A 8 6.56 29.54 23.12
N PRO A 9 5.55 29.07 22.35
CA PRO A 9 5.79 28.28 21.15
C PRO A 9 6.53 29.03 20.02
N LEU A 10 6.31 30.35 19.88
CA LEU A 10 6.92 31.13 18.79
C LEU A 10 8.41 31.41 19.04
N ILE A 11 8.81 31.68 20.29
CA ILE A 11 10.22 31.96 20.61
C ILE A 11 11.11 30.76 20.28
N GLY A 12 10.63 29.54 20.58
CA GLY A 12 11.35 28.31 20.21
C GLY A 12 11.56 28.17 18.70
N LEU A 13 10.53 28.49 17.89
CA LEU A 13 10.62 28.41 16.44
C LEU A 13 11.57 29.47 15.84
N SER A 14 11.56 30.70 16.38
CA SER A 14 12.46 31.78 15.93
C SER A 14 13.93 31.49 16.20
N ILE A 15 14.26 30.82 17.31
CA ILE A 15 15.64 30.41 17.62
C ILE A 15 16.12 29.32 16.66
N VAL A 16 15.25 28.37 16.28
CA VAL A 16 15.56 27.32 15.28
C VAL A 16 15.94 27.91 13.92
N VAL A 17 15.33 29.02 13.51
CA VAL A 17 15.68 29.70 12.24
C VAL A 17 17.05 30.39 12.32
N LEU A 18 17.36 31.09 13.42
CA LEU A 18 18.62 31.82 13.56
C LEU A 18 19.86 30.91 13.71
N VAL A 19 19.73 29.79 14.43
CA VAL A 19 20.87 28.86 14.66
C VAL A 19 21.23 28.09 13.38
N ASN A 20 20.24 27.64 12.61
CA ASN A 20 20.51 26.92 11.35
C ASN A 20 21.03 27.83 10.22
N GLY A 21 20.80 29.15 10.29
CA GLY A 21 21.27 30.10 9.28
C GLY A 21 22.74 30.54 9.40
N SER A 22 23.43 30.19 10.50
CA SER A 22 24.59 31.00 10.96
C SER A 22 25.91 30.24 11.21
N PHE A 23 26.09 29.00 10.76
CA PHE A 23 27.40 28.32 10.78
C PHE A 23 27.64 27.30 9.63
N PRO A 24 27.88 27.74 8.37
CA PRO A 24 28.42 26.91 7.31
C PRO A 24 29.84 27.37 6.90
N GLY A 25 30.81 27.36 7.82
CA GLY A 25 32.12 27.95 7.53
C GLY A 25 33.22 27.82 8.58
N ILE A 26 33.62 26.58 8.92
CA ILE A 26 34.97 26.19 9.39
C ILE A 26 35.02 24.64 9.43
N TYR A 27 36.19 24.05 9.16
CA TYR A 27 36.47 22.60 9.08
C TYR A 27 35.62 21.75 8.10
N GLN A 28 35.91 21.89 6.80
CA GLN A 28 35.94 20.73 5.91
C GLN A 28 37.39 20.39 5.51
N ARG A 29 37.89 19.22 5.96
CA ARG A 29 38.51 18.17 5.13
C ARG A 29 38.80 16.91 5.99
N PRO A 30 38.97 15.73 5.37
CA PRO A 30 38.66 14.46 6.03
C PRO A 30 39.88 13.72 6.59
N ILE A 31 39.62 12.80 7.52
CA ILE A 31 40.46 11.63 7.78
C ILE A 31 39.59 10.37 7.62
N LEU A 32 40.09 9.40 6.85
CA LEU A 32 39.48 8.10 6.62
C LEU A 32 40.43 7.02 7.15
N SER A 33 40.09 6.42 8.29
CA SER A 33 40.61 5.15 8.78
C SER A 33 39.71 4.68 9.92
N SER A 34 39.24 3.44 10.07
CA SER A 34 39.83 2.11 9.80
C SER A 34 40.96 1.71 10.75
N HIS A 35 40.58 1.17 11.92
CA HIS A 35 41.04 -0.10 12.52
C HIS A 35 40.40 -0.21 13.93
N GLN A 36 39.95 -1.36 14.40
CA GLN A 36 40.68 -2.56 14.82
C GLN A 36 41.54 -2.34 16.09
N ARG A 37 41.61 -3.36 16.94
CA ARG A 37 41.93 -3.28 18.38
C ARG A 37 43.28 -2.63 18.70
N TYR A 38 43.32 -1.90 19.82
CA TYR A 38 44.55 -1.56 20.55
C TYR A 38 45.49 -2.77 20.72
N LYS A 39 46.73 -2.64 20.25
CA LYS A 39 47.95 -3.01 20.99
C LYS A 39 49.07 -2.02 20.65
N SER A 40 49.79 -1.58 21.66
CA SER A 40 50.89 -0.60 21.58
C SER A 40 52.26 -1.31 21.51
N PRO A 41 53.42 -0.59 21.49
CA PRO A 41 54.03 -0.06 20.28
C PRO A 41 55.51 -0.49 20.12
N THR A 42 56.22 -0.06 19.05
CA THR A 42 57.53 0.67 19.12
C THR A 42 58.30 0.80 17.78
N HIS A 43 58.91 1.98 17.60
CA HIS A 43 60.23 2.30 17.01
C HIS A 43 60.69 1.97 15.55
N THR A 44 60.77 3.08 14.77
CA THR A 44 61.91 3.62 13.98
C THR A 44 62.40 3.08 12.61
N GLN A 45 62.56 4.08 11.72
CA GLN A 45 63.61 4.33 10.71
C GLN A 45 63.58 3.67 9.31
N GLU A 46 63.41 4.57 8.32
CA GLU A 46 64.24 4.77 7.11
C GLU A 46 64.38 3.68 6.04
N GLY A 47 64.56 4.11 4.78
CA GLY A 47 65.04 3.26 3.68
C GLY A 47 64.24 3.37 2.38
N TRP A 48 64.79 4.10 1.41
CA TRP A 48 64.26 4.38 0.07
C TRP A 48 63.81 3.18 -0.80
N SER A 49 63.01 3.51 -1.84
CA SER A 49 62.78 2.79 -3.11
C SER A 49 64.07 2.34 -3.84
N PRO A 50 64.00 1.44 -4.87
CA PRO A 50 62.84 1.15 -5.73
C PRO A 50 62.52 -0.33 -6.07
N ASP A 51 61.37 -0.50 -6.73
CA ASP A 51 60.95 -1.40 -7.85
C ASP A 51 61.95 -2.43 -8.47
N PRO A 52 61.47 -3.48 -9.21
CA PRO A 52 60.08 -4.01 -9.38
C PRO A 52 59.99 -5.56 -9.42
N ASP A 53 58.91 -6.07 -10.03
CA ASP A 53 58.80 -7.31 -10.84
C ASP A 53 58.57 -8.70 -10.21
N SER A 54 57.26 -9.02 -10.12
CA SER A 54 56.64 -10.12 -10.89
C SER A 54 56.65 -11.58 -10.38
N HIS A 55 55.42 -12.11 -10.25
CA HIS A 55 54.98 -13.41 -10.82
C HIS A 55 55.46 -14.75 -10.17
N PRO A 56 54.75 -15.89 -10.39
CA PRO A 56 54.00 -16.48 -9.26
C PRO A 56 54.00 -18.04 -9.17
N ARG A 57 53.06 -18.58 -8.36
CA ARG A 57 52.59 -20.00 -8.23
C ARG A 57 53.33 -20.89 -7.23
N GLY A 58 52.61 -21.90 -6.72
CA GLY A 58 53.09 -22.94 -5.79
C GLY A 58 52.38 -22.87 -4.43
N THR A 59 51.15 -23.35 -4.19
CA THR A 59 50.62 -24.74 -4.15
C THR A 59 51.22 -25.65 -3.06
N HIS A 60 50.37 -26.13 -2.13
CA HIS A 60 50.45 -27.42 -1.39
C HIS A 60 51.69 -27.66 -0.47
N ASP A 61 51.62 -28.25 0.73
CA ASP A 61 50.51 -28.72 1.58
C ASP A 61 51.02 -29.11 3.03
N VAL A 62 50.14 -29.68 3.87
CA VAL A 62 50.44 -30.77 4.85
C VAL A 62 51.26 -30.46 6.15
N SER A 63 50.51 -30.10 7.20
CA SER A 63 50.34 -30.91 8.45
C SER A 63 51.29 -30.87 9.68
N THR A 64 50.78 -31.49 10.76
CA THR A 64 51.35 -31.85 12.09
C THR A 64 51.57 -30.70 13.10
N ASN A 65 51.09 -30.70 14.37
CA ASN A 65 50.67 -31.66 15.44
C ASN A 65 51.75 -32.00 16.50
N TYR A 66 51.26 -32.31 17.72
CA TYR A 66 51.95 -32.81 18.94
C TYR A 66 52.74 -31.76 19.79
N ASP A 67 52.71 -31.76 21.14
CA ASP A 67 51.75 -32.32 22.13
C ASP A 67 52.00 -31.79 23.59
N SER A 68 51.37 -32.42 24.59
CA SER A 68 51.50 -32.31 26.08
C SER A 68 50.79 -31.11 26.72
N SER A 69 49.93 -31.24 27.76
CA SER A 69 49.84 -32.14 28.94
C SER A 69 50.88 -31.81 30.04
N ASP A 70 50.61 -31.85 31.35
CA ASP A 70 49.52 -32.42 32.19
C ASP A 70 49.30 -31.51 33.45
N SER A 71 48.27 -31.58 34.31
CA SER A 71 47.04 -32.41 34.53
C SER A 71 46.03 -31.53 35.38
N ALA A 72 44.99 -31.91 36.16
CA ALA A 72 44.51 -33.18 36.74
C ALA A 72 42.99 -33.13 37.16
N HIS A 73 42.62 -33.85 38.23
CA HIS A 73 41.30 -34.21 38.76
C HIS A 73 40.43 -33.05 39.34
N SER A 74 39.09 -32.96 39.22
CA SER A 74 37.94 -33.92 39.33
C SER A 74 37.42 -34.11 40.78
N PRO A 75 36.12 -34.39 41.07
CA PRO A 75 34.97 -34.84 40.22
C PRO A 75 33.98 -33.70 39.84
N SER A 76 33.12 -33.78 38.80
CA SER A 76 31.96 -34.69 38.51
C SER A 76 30.78 -34.52 39.50
N ASP A 77 29.49 -34.51 39.11
CA ASP A 77 28.79 -34.93 37.86
C ASP A 77 28.00 -33.73 37.22
N ILE A 78 27.10 -33.81 36.22
CA ILE A 78 26.45 -34.91 35.46
C ILE A 78 26.03 -34.45 34.02
N HIS A 79 25.36 -35.32 33.25
CA HIS A 79 24.79 -35.13 31.89
C HIS A 79 23.65 -34.07 31.82
N SER A 80 23.20 -33.54 30.67
CA SER A 80 23.26 -33.96 29.24
C SER A 80 23.26 -32.68 28.36
N SER A 81 24.08 -32.49 27.30
CA SER A 81 23.92 -32.99 25.90
C SER A 81 22.47 -33.11 25.42
N ASP A 82 22.04 -32.55 24.28
CA ASP A 82 22.53 -32.81 22.91
C ASP A 82 22.44 -31.54 22.02
N THR A 83 23.52 -31.04 21.43
CA THR A 83 24.06 -31.31 20.06
C THR A 83 23.21 -30.85 18.87
N SER A 84 23.67 -29.77 18.22
CA SER A 84 23.32 -29.33 16.87
C SER A 84 24.30 -29.85 15.81
N HIS A 85 23.79 -30.45 14.72
CA HIS A 85 24.42 -30.78 13.40
C HIS A 85 23.35 -31.65 12.68
N HIS A 86 23.07 -31.71 11.37
CA HIS A 86 23.47 -31.08 10.08
C HIS A 86 22.28 -31.40 9.11
N ASP A 87 21.99 -30.77 7.96
CA ASP A 87 22.54 -29.59 7.25
C ASP A 87 21.52 -29.05 6.20
N SER A 88 21.92 -28.02 5.43
CA SER A 88 21.48 -27.69 4.05
C SER A 88 19.97 -27.61 3.70
N ALA A 89 19.49 -26.38 3.49
CA ALA A 89 18.65 -26.03 2.32
C ALA A 89 18.74 -24.51 2.07
N HIS A 90 18.95 -24.10 0.81
CA HIS A 90 18.85 -22.69 0.41
C HIS A 90 17.43 -22.37 -0.08
N SER A 91 16.84 -21.28 0.42
CA SER A 91 15.75 -20.56 -0.24
C SER A 91 16.05 -19.07 -0.21
N ASN A 92 16.14 -18.44 -1.39
CA ASN A 92 16.41 -17.00 -1.51
C ASN A 92 15.12 -16.21 -1.24
N ASP A 93 15.00 -15.60 -0.06
CA ASP A 93 13.99 -14.56 0.22
C ASP A 93 14.66 -13.30 0.77
N SER A 94 14.94 -12.35 -0.12
CA SER A 94 15.45 -11.01 0.23
C SER A 94 15.27 -9.99 -0.92
N ALA A 95 14.12 -10.05 -1.60
CA ALA A 95 13.75 -9.10 -2.66
C ALA A 95 13.00 -7.85 -2.13
N HIS A 96 13.32 -7.37 -0.91
CA HIS A 96 12.78 -6.11 -0.42
C HIS A 96 13.59 -4.93 -0.95
N SER A 97 12.89 -4.03 -1.66
CA SER A 97 13.43 -2.84 -2.33
C SER A 97 13.82 -1.74 -1.33
N HIS A 98 14.86 -1.99 -0.53
CA HIS A 98 15.53 -0.96 0.23
C HIS A 98 16.13 0.09 -0.72
N ILE A 99 15.40 1.19 -0.91
CA ILE A 99 15.97 2.45 -1.40
C ILE A 99 16.86 3.01 -0.29
N ASP A 100 18.03 2.39 -0.13
CA ASP A 100 19.16 2.97 0.60
C ASP A 100 19.34 4.41 0.09
N HIS A 101 19.48 5.38 1.00
CA HIS A 101 20.05 6.67 0.67
C HIS A 101 21.58 6.57 0.45
N ARG A 102 22.00 5.71 -0.48
CA ARG A 102 23.37 5.72 -1.02
C ARG A 102 23.59 7.11 -1.59
N ARG A 103 24.52 7.85 -0.99
CA ARG A 103 24.97 9.14 -1.53
C ARG A 103 25.54 8.88 -2.92
N ILE A 104 24.74 9.10 -3.96
CA ILE A 104 25.23 9.13 -5.35
C ILE A 104 26.34 10.16 -5.38
N ARG A 105 27.58 9.68 -5.57
CA ARG A 105 28.77 10.51 -5.67
C ARG A 105 28.73 11.17 -7.05
N ARG A 106 27.91 12.21 -7.17
CA ARG A 106 27.65 12.95 -8.41
C ARG A 106 28.97 13.19 -9.13
N ALA A 107 29.08 12.69 -10.36
CA ALA A 107 30.12 13.16 -11.26
C ALA A 107 29.86 14.66 -11.50
N PRO A 108 30.83 15.56 -11.22
CA PRO A 108 30.70 16.93 -11.71
C PRO A 108 30.74 16.88 -13.24
N ASN A 109 29.83 17.63 -13.88
CA ASN A 109 29.79 17.86 -15.32
C ASN A 109 29.26 16.67 -16.18
N ASP A 110 28.10 16.11 -15.86
CA ASP A 110 27.29 15.43 -16.89
C ASP A 110 26.78 16.49 -17.89
N PRO A 111 27.10 16.38 -19.20
CA PRO A 111 26.73 17.40 -20.18
C PRO A 111 25.22 17.60 -20.35
N PHE A 112 24.45 16.53 -20.25
CA PHE A 112 22.99 16.58 -20.38
C PHE A 112 22.38 17.26 -19.17
N GLU A 113 22.76 16.85 -17.95
CA GLU A 113 22.27 17.47 -16.71
C GLU A 113 22.52 18.99 -16.66
N THR A 114 23.69 19.42 -17.11
CA THR A 114 24.10 20.83 -17.18
C THR A 114 23.28 21.62 -18.21
N MET A 115 22.88 20.98 -19.31
CA MET A 115 22.01 21.57 -20.33
C MET A 115 20.57 21.67 -19.82
N VAL A 116 20.02 20.60 -19.21
CA VAL A 116 18.66 20.59 -18.64
C VAL A 116 18.52 21.64 -17.54
N ASP A 117 19.46 21.75 -16.61
CA ASP A 117 19.47 22.77 -15.54
C ASP A 117 19.39 24.20 -16.08
N ARG A 118 20.14 24.50 -17.15
CA ARG A 118 20.10 25.82 -17.82
C ARG A 118 18.80 26.07 -18.57
N MET A 119 18.25 25.06 -19.25
CA MET A 119 16.93 25.14 -19.88
C MET A 119 15.84 25.41 -18.82
N GLU A 120 15.87 24.70 -17.69
CA GLU A 120 14.98 24.93 -16.55
C GLU A 120 15.11 26.36 -15.97
N LYS A 121 16.34 26.87 -15.76
CA LYS A 121 16.59 28.23 -15.29
C LYS A 121 16.00 29.30 -16.21
N ILE A 122 16.33 29.27 -17.50
CA ILE A 122 15.86 30.29 -18.45
C ILE A 122 14.35 30.20 -18.69
N SER A 123 13.81 28.98 -18.69
CA SER A 123 12.37 28.74 -18.73
C SER A 123 11.65 29.41 -17.54
N ARG A 124 12.11 29.18 -16.31
CA ARG A 124 11.54 29.81 -15.10
C ARG A 124 11.68 31.32 -15.09
N VAL A 125 12.86 31.87 -15.44
CA VAL A 125 13.08 33.32 -15.52
C VAL A 125 12.17 33.97 -16.58
N THR A 126 12.07 33.38 -17.77
CA THR A 126 11.19 33.87 -18.84
C THR A 126 9.72 33.81 -18.45
N ASN A 127 9.29 32.74 -17.77
CA ASN A 127 7.91 32.61 -17.29
C ASN A 127 7.60 33.57 -16.13
N GLY A 128 8.59 33.94 -15.31
CA GLY A 128 8.45 34.97 -14.29
C GLY A 128 8.19 36.35 -14.91
N ILE A 129 8.95 36.69 -15.96
CA ILE A 129 8.77 37.94 -16.72
C ILE A 129 7.41 37.96 -17.44
N ALA A 130 7.02 36.86 -18.11
CA ALA A 130 5.71 36.73 -18.73
C ALA A 130 4.57 36.88 -17.72
N LEU A 131 4.70 36.28 -16.54
CA LEU A 131 3.72 36.36 -15.46
C LEU A 131 3.61 37.79 -14.91
N GLN A 132 4.73 38.49 -14.69
CA GLN A 132 4.72 39.89 -14.27
C GLN A 132 4.05 40.80 -15.31
N GLN A 133 4.38 40.63 -16.60
CA GLN A 133 3.75 41.39 -17.69
C GLN A 133 2.25 41.11 -17.77
N GLY A 134 1.86 39.83 -17.81
CA GLY A 134 0.48 39.38 -18.00
C GLY A 134 -0.46 39.63 -16.82
N LEU A 135 0.06 39.60 -15.58
CA LEU A 135 -0.69 40.04 -14.40
C LEU A 135 -0.89 41.56 -14.42
N THR A 136 0.14 42.32 -14.77
CA THR A 136 0.06 43.79 -14.84
C THR A 136 -0.91 44.26 -15.94
N SER A 137 -0.89 43.62 -17.11
CA SER A 137 -1.82 43.89 -18.21
C SER A 137 -3.21 43.25 -18.03
N HIS A 138 -3.41 42.43 -17.00
CA HIS A 138 -4.62 41.63 -16.77
C HIS A 138 -4.98 40.70 -17.96
N SER A 139 -3.98 40.21 -18.71
CA SER A 139 -4.16 39.37 -19.90
C SER A 139 -4.13 37.86 -19.64
N ILE A 140 -3.94 37.43 -18.40
CA ILE A 140 -3.86 36.01 -18.01
C ILE A 140 -5.23 35.52 -17.48
N PRO A 141 -5.75 34.37 -17.93
CA PRO A 141 -6.95 33.75 -17.35
C PRO A 141 -6.72 33.34 -15.88
N ILE A 142 -7.38 34.05 -14.96
CA ILE A 142 -7.14 33.98 -13.51
C ILE A 142 -7.32 32.57 -12.95
N ASP A 143 -8.42 31.89 -13.30
CA ASP A 143 -8.72 30.56 -12.79
C ASP A 143 -7.75 29.51 -13.33
N THR A 144 -7.38 29.58 -14.61
CA THR A 144 -6.33 28.72 -15.21
C THR A 144 -5.01 28.88 -14.48
N LEU A 145 -4.54 30.12 -14.29
CA LEU A 145 -3.28 30.41 -13.58
C LEU A 145 -3.28 29.80 -12.16
N ILE A 146 -4.37 29.95 -11.42
CA ILE A 146 -4.47 29.42 -10.05
C ILE A 146 -4.48 27.88 -10.05
N SER A 147 -5.22 27.25 -10.96
CA SER A 147 -5.26 25.78 -11.10
C SER A 147 -3.91 25.20 -11.51
N GLU A 148 -3.17 25.86 -12.40
CA GLU A 148 -1.81 25.46 -12.79
C GLU A 148 -0.82 25.58 -11.62
N LEU A 149 -0.81 26.73 -10.93
CA LEU A 149 0.09 27.00 -9.81
C LEU A 149 -0.13 26.06 -8.61
N LEU A 150 -1.38 25.68 -8.33
CA LEU A 150 -1.74 24.76 -7.24
C LEU A 150 -1.78 23.28 -7.65
N ASN A 151 -1.42 22.95 -8.90
CA ASN A 151 -1.40 21.58 -9.43
C ASN A 151 -2.79 20.88 -9.35
N LEU A 152 -3.85 21.60 -9.71
CA LEU A 152 -5.26 21.17 -9.59
C LEU A 152 -5.84 20.52 -10.86
N ASP A 153 -5.01 20.28 -11.89
CA ASP A 153 -5.41 19.84 -13.23
C ASP A 153 -6.61 20.65 -13.80
N SER A 154 -7.80 20.05 -13.83
CA SER A 154 -9.04 20.63 -14.38
C SER A 154 -9.98 21.25 -13.34
N VAL A 155 -9.65 21.19 -12.04
CA VAL A 155 -10.48 21.78 -10.97
C VAL A 155 -10.25 23.30 -10.95
N SER A 156 -11.30 24.09 -11.17
CA SER A 156 -11.23 25.55 -11.04
C SER A 156 -11.38 26.00 -9.58
N PRO A 157 -10.87 27.19 -9.19
CA PRO A 157 -11.16 27.82 -7.90
C PRO A 157 -12.66 27.87 -7.56
N ASP A 158 -13.52 28.07 -8.56
CA ASP A 158 -14.96 28.17 -8.36
C ASP A 158 -15.63 26.82 -8.12
N ASP A 159 -15.05 25.70 -8.56
CA ASP A 159 -15.53 24.36 -8.19
C ASP A 159 -15.28 24.06 -6.71
N ILE A 160 -14.17 24.56 -6.16
CA ILE A 160 -13.86 24.48 -4.73
C ILE A 160 -14.82 25.35 -3.92
N ASN A 161 -15.15 26.54 -4.43
CA ASN A 161 -16.12 27.46 -3.81
C ASN A 161 -17.58 26.95 -3.85
N LYS A 162 -17.91 25.94 -4.68
CA LYS A 162 -19.24 25.30 -4.73
C LYS A 162 -19.42 24.18 -3.69
N ILE A 163 -18.36 23.72 -3.03
CA ILE A 163 -18.44 22.58 -2.10
C ILE A 163 -19.21 22.99 -0.83
N ASN A 164 -20.36 22.38 -0.59
CA ASN A 164 -21.09 22.52 0.68
C ASN A 164 -20.56 21.51 1.71
N ALA A 165 -19.72 21.99 2.63
CA ALA A 165 -19.12 21.17 3.68
C ALA A 165 -20.16 20.54 4.64
N GLU A 166 -21.29 21.22 4.89
CA GLU A 166 -22.35 20.75 5.80
C GLU A 166 -23.18 19.63 5.17
N GLU A 167 -23.48 19.72 3.87
CA GLU A 167 -24.13 18.63 3.12
C GLU A 167 -23.23 17.39 3.03
N LEU A 168 -21.92 17.57 2.78
CA LEU A 168 -20.99 16.44 2.75
C LEU A 168 -20.82 15.78 4.12
N GLN A 169 -20.75 16.55 5.22
CA GLN A 169 -20.70 15.95 6.55
C GLN A 169 -22.01 15.23 6.90
N THR A 170 -23.17 15.84 6.61
CA THR A 170 -24.47 15.21 6.82
C THR A 170 -24.55 13.87 6.10
N LEU A 171 -24.18 13.84 4.81
CA LEU A 171 -24.18 12.63 4.00
C LEU A 171 -23.21 11.55 4.49
N VAL A 172 -22.01 11.91 4.95
CA VAL A 172 -21.08 10.93 5.52
C VAL A 172 -21.60 10.39 6.85
N THR A 173 -22.25 11.22 7.69
CA THR A 173 -22.95 10.74 8.89
C THR A 173 -24.10 9.80 8.53
N GLU A 174 -24.92 10.12 7.52
CA GLU A 174 -25.97 9.22 7.00
C GLU A 174 -25.41 7.85 6.59
N MET A 175 -24.23 7.82 5.93
CA MET A 175 -23.53 6.59 5.56
C MET A 175 -22.98 5.82 6.78
N GLU A 176 -22.44 6.52 7.79
CA GLU A 176 -21.95 5.88 9.03
C GLU A 176 -23.10 5.30 9.88
N GLU A 177 -24.28 5.93 9.86
CA GLU A 177 -25.45 5.51 10.63
C GLU A 177 -26.32 4.46 9.91
N LEU A 178 -26.31 4.40 8.57
CA LEU A 178 -27.12 3.46 7.77
C LEU A 178 -27.01 1.99 8.22
N PRO A 179 -25.82 1.41 8.49
CA PRO A 179 -25.73 0.03 8.98
C PRO A 179 -26.42 -0.18 10.33
N ASN A 180 -26.63 0.87 11.14
CA ASN A 180 -27.32 0.78 12.43
C ASN A 180 -28.84 1.00 12.26
N LEU A 181 -29.25 1.90 11.36
CA LEU A 181 -30.64 2.02 10.91
C LEU A 181 -31.16 0.67 10.41
N LEU A 182 -30.40 -0.01 9.54
CA LEU A 182 -30.74 -1.34 8.99
C LEU A 182 -30.75 -2.47 10.04
N LYS A 183 -30.28 -2.24 11.27
CA LYS A 183 -30.37 -3.19 12.41
C LYS A 183 -31.59 -2.92 13.30
N ASN A 184 -32.15 -1.72 13.27
CA ASN A 184 -33.29 -1.35 14.10
C ASN A 184 -34.57 -2.05 13.59
N GLY A 185 -35.28 -2.80 14.44
CA GLY A 185 -36.41 -3.64 14.04
C GLY A 185 -36.05 -4.92 13.25
N PHE A 186 -34.75 -5.26 13.12
CA PHE A 186 -34.34 -6.39 12.29
C PHE A 186 -34.88 -7.75 12.78
N LYS A 187 -35.02 -7.96 14.09
CA LYS A 187 -35.52 -9.25 14.64
C LYS A 187 -36.94 -9.56 14.17
N GLU A 188 -37.73 -8.52 13.97
CA GLU A 188 -39.11 -8.59 13.50
C GLU A 188 -39.14 -8.72 11.96
N ALA A 189 -38.27 -7.99 11.27
CA ALA A 189 -38.14 -7.92 9.80
C ALA A 189 -37.45 -9.14 9.16
N GLU A 190 -36.57 -9.85 9.88
CA GLU A 190 -35.83 -11.03 9.39
C GLU A 190 -36.75 -12.12 8.81
N ARG A 191 -37.95 -12.28 9.38
CA ARG A 191 -38.99 -13.20 8.88
C ARG A 191 -39.46 -12.82 7.47
N ILE A 192 -39.58 -11.53 7.18
CA ILE A 192 -40.00 -11.00 5.87
C ILE A 192 -38.83 -11.06 4.88
N GLU A 193 -37.58 -10.79 5.31
CA GLU A 193 -36.39 -11.03 4.46
C GLU A 193 -36.30 -12.49 4.02
N LYS A 194 -36.44 -13.43 4.96
CA LYS A 194 -36.47 -14.87 4.67
C LYS A 194 -37.61 -15.26 3.73
N ARG A 195 -38.80 -14.67 3.89
CA ARG A 195 -39.94 -14.90 3.01
C ARG A 195 -39.70 -14.35 1.60
N PHE A 196 -39.14 -13.16 1.47
CA PHE A 196 -38.85 -12.54 0.18
C PHE A 196 -37.72 -13.28 -0.56
N LEU A 197 -36.71 -13.79 0.15
CA LEU A 197 -35.70 -14.69 -0.42
C LEU A 197 -36.29 -16.06 -0.78
N MET A 198 -37.20 -16.62 0.03
CA MET A 198 -37.93 -17.86 -0.29
C MET A 198 -38.79 -17.68 -1.55
N TYR A 199 -39.55 -16.59 -1.67
CA TYR A 199 -40.31 -16.26 -2.87
C TYR A 199 -39.39 -16.09 -4.10
N ALA A 200 -38.25 -15.41 -3.95
CA ALA A 200 -37.27 -15.29 -5.04
C ALA A 200 -36.72 -16.67 -5.47
N LEU A 201 -36.35 -17.53 -4.52
CA LEU A 201 -35.90 -18.89 -4.81
C LEU A 201 -37.00 -19.71 -5.52
N MET A 202 -38.24 -19.68 -5.04
CA MET A 202 -39.37 -20.37 -5.69
C MET A 202 -39.58 -19.88 -7.13
N LEU A 203 -39.34 -18.59 -7.41
CA LEU A 203 -39.45 -18.02 -8.76
C LEU A 203 -38.28 -18.44 -9.66
N GLU A 204 -37.04 -18.44 -9.16
CA GLU A 204 -35.84 -18.87 -9.87
C GLU A 204 -35.88 -20.37 -10.21
N GLU A 205 -36.18 -21.22 -9.22
CA GLU A 205 -36.24 -22.69 -9.39
C GLU A 205 -37.44 -23.14 -10.25
N THR A 206 -38.39 -22.25 -10.54
CA THR A 206 -39.53 -22.54 -11.44
C THR A 206 -39.54 -21.68 -12.70
N GLU A 207 -38.47 -20.96 -13.01
CA GLU A 207 -38.41 -20.12 -14.21
C GLU A 207 -38.59 -20.97 -15.49
N GLY A 208 -39.39 -20.47 -16.43
CA GLY A 208 -39.80 -21.21 -17.64
C GLY A 208 -40.87 -22.29 -17.41
N ILE A 209 -41.09 -22.76 -16.17
CA ILE A 209 -42.08 -23.81 -15.87
C ILE A 209 -43.50 -23.23 -15.90
N GLY A 210 -44.29 -23.68 -16.88
CA GLY A 210 -45.74 -23.46 -16.96
C GLY A 210 -46.55 -24.62 -16.36
N ASN A 211 -47.87 -24.52 -16.41
CA ASN A 211 -48.80 -25.53 -15.88
C ASN A 211 -48.64 -26.90 -16.57
N ASP A 212 -48.36 -26.92 -17.87
CA ASP A 212 -48.10 -28.14 -18.65
C ASP A 212 -46.59 -28.46 -18.58
N VAL A 213 -46.15 -29.12 -17.51
CA VAL A 213 -44.74 -29.46 -17.29
C VAL A 213 -44.27 -30.48 -18.33
N LYS A 214 -43.47 -30.03 -19.30
CA LYS A 214 -42.81 -30.88 -20.29
C LYS A 214 -41.39 -31.22 -19.83
N ILE A 215 -41.04 -32.50 -19.95
CA ILE A 215 -39.75 -33.04 -19.52
C ILE A 215 -39.10 -33.69 -20.74
N GLU A 216 -38.23 -32.94 -21.43
CA GLU A 216 -37.53 -33.42 -22.61
C GLU A 216 -36.54 -34.53 -22.23
N GLY A 217 -36.44 -35.59 -23.04
CA GLY A 217 -35.62 -36.76 -22.73
C GLY A 217 -36.19 -37.71 -21.66
N LYS A 218 -37.40 -37.46 -21.12
CA LYS A 218 -38.09 -38.38 -20.19
C LYS A 218 -38.29 -39.78 -20.78
N ASP A 219 -38.87 -39.89 -21.97
CA ASP A 219 -39.18 -41.20 -22.57
C ASP A 219 -37.89 -41.94 -22.97
N ASP A 220 -36.86 -41.21 -23.38
CA ASP A 220 -35.51 -41.73 -23.58
C ASP A 220 -34.92 -42.32 -22.29
N TYR A 221 -35.07 -41.64 -21.15
CA TYR A 221 -34.62 -42.16 -19.85
C TYR A 221 -35.30 -43.49 -19.51
N LEU A 222 -36.61 -43.62 -19.75
CA LEU A 222 -37.32 -44.88 -19.56
C LEU A 222 -36.84 -45.98 -20.52
N ASN A 223 -36.54 -45.63 -21.77
CA ASN A 223 -35.98 -46.57 -22.75
C ASN A 223 -34.58 -47.03 -22.35
N ASP A 224 -33.73 -46.14 -21.83
CA ASP A 224 -32.41 -46.47 -21.29
C ASP A 224 -32.52 -47.37 -20.04
N VAL A 225 -33.44 -47.11 -19.10
CA VAL A 225 -33.74 -47.99 -17.94
C VAL A 225 -34.13 -49.39 -18.42
N LYS A 226 -35.04 -49.49 -19.39
CA LYS A 226 -35.49 -50.78 -19.95
C LYS A 226 -34.37 -51.51 -20.68
N ALA A 227 -33.55 -50.80 -21.46
CA ALA A 227 -32.43 -51.37 -22.17
C ALA A 227 -31.33 -51.87 -21.21
N LEU A 228 -31.07 -51.15 -20.11
CA LEU A 228 -30.15 -51.57 -19.06
C LEU A 228 -30.66 -52.82 -18.34
N LYS A 229 -31.94 -52.82 -17.93
CA LYS A 229 -32.62 -53.96 -17.29
C LYS A 229 -32.58 -55.22 -18.15
N ALA A 230 -32.79 -55.08 -19.46
CA ALA A 230 -32.76 -56.20 -20.40
C ALA A 230 -31.39 -56.89 -20.55
N LYS A 231 -30.30 -56.29 -20.05
CA LYS A 231 -28.95 -56.88 -20.09
C LYS A 231 -28.65 -57.82 -18.90
N ASN A 232 -29.45 -57.82 -17.83
CA ASN A 232 -29.36 -58.75 -16.69
C ASN A 232 -27.92 -58.90 -16.15
N ILE A 233 -27.31 -57.78 -15.74
CA ILE A 233 -25.85 -57.71 -15.49
C ILE A 233 -25.54 -57.94 -14.01
N VAL A 234 -24.55 -58.77 -13.72
CA VAL A 234 -24.13 -59.12 -12.36
C VAL A 234 -23.08 -58.12 -11.86
N PHE A 235 -23.27 -57.60 -10.64
CA PHE A 235 -22.43 -56.55 -10.06
C PHE A 235 -21.69 -57.04 -8.81
N GLU A 236 -20.74 -57.96 -8.97
CA GLU A 236 -20.01 -58.54 -7.84
C GLU A 236 -18.50 -58.22 -7.83
N ASP A 237 -17.89 -57.84 -8.96
CA ASP A 237 -16.44 -57.61 -9.07
C ASP A 237 -15.88 -56.49 -8.17
N TRP A 238 -16.67 -55.46 -7.86
CA TRP A 238 -16.29 -54.41 -6.91
C TRP A 238 -16.02 -54.98 -5.49
N SER A 239 -16.57 -56.16 -5.18
CA SER A 239 -16.36 -56.82 -3.89
C SER A 239 -14.92 -57.29 -3.71
N TYR A 240 -14.18 -57.59 -4.78
CA TYR A 240 -12.77 -57.98 -4.69
C TYR A 240 -11.89 -56.80 -4.24
N LEU A 241 -12.17 -55.58 -4.72
CA LEU A 241 -11.50 -54.36 -4.25
C LEU A 241 -11.68 -54.17 -2.74
N LYS A 242 -12.93 -54.26 -2.27
CA LYS A 242 -13.27 -54.18 -0.84
C LYS A 242 -12.59 -55.30 -0.04
N ARG A 243 -12.61 -56.52 -0.56
CA ARG A 243 -12.04 -57.70 0.09
C ARG A 243 -10.52 -57.61 0.22
N PHE A 244 -9.84 -57.02 -0.77
CA PHE A 244 -8.41 -56.76 -0.71
C PHE A 244 -8.06 -55.81 0.44
N LEU A 245 -8.79 -54.68 0.58
CA LEU A 245 -8.57 -53.73 1.66
C LEU A 245 -8.77 -54.36 3.06
N GLU A 246 -9.87 -55.11 3.24
CA GLU A 246 -10.15 -55.84 4.49
C GLU A 246 -9.01 -56.81 4.86
N ILE A 247 -8.57 -57.63 3.90
CA ILE A 247 -7.52 -58.61 4.13
C ILE A 247 -6.18 -57.89 4.42
N PHE A 248 -5.90 -56.76 3.77
CA PHE A 248 -4.68 -55.98 4.02
C PHE A 248 -4.64 -55.49 5.47
N GLU A 249 -5.74 -54.91 5.97
CA GLU A 249 -5.83 -54.44 7.36
C GLU A 249 -5.74 -55.60 8.38
N MET A 250 -6.34 -56.76 8.07
CA MET A 250 -6.19 -57.98 8.88
C MET A 250 -4.74 -58.50 8.89
N VAL A 251 -4.05 -58.52 7.75
CA VAL A 251 -2.63 -58.90 7.67
C VAL A 251 -1.72 -57.89 8.38
N GLU A 252 -2.06 -56.60 8.35
CA GLU A 252 -1.30 -55.58 9.09
C GLU A 252 -1.43 -55.70 10.62
N THR A 253 -2.59 -56.11 11.11
CA THR A 253 -2.89 -56.15 12.56
C THR A 253 -2.62 -57.51 13.22
N GLN A 254 -2.72 -58.62 12.48
CA GLN A 254 -2.67 -59.96 13.06
C GLN A 254 -1.25 -60.45 13.42
N ASN A 255 -1.17 -61.22 14.51
CA ASN A 255 0.08 -61.75 15.08
C ASN A 255 0.16 -63.30 15.15
N VAL A 256 -0.89 -64.02 14.73
CA VAL A 256 -0.92 -65.50 14.71
C VAL A 256 -0.48 -66.00 13.33
N SER A 257 0.58 -66.81 13.25
CA SER A 257 1.17 -67.24 11.97
C SER A 257 0.25 -68.04 11.05
N ASN A 258 -0.74 -68.76 11.60
CA ASN A 258 -1.76 -69.46 10.81
C ASN A 258 -2.68 -68.44 10.13
N ASP A 259 -3.29 -67.56 10.91
CA ASP A 259 -4.24 -66.56 10.42
C ASP A 259 -3.57 -65.57 9.46
N ILE A 260 -2.28 -65.23 9.68
CA ILE A 260 -1.49 -64.46 8.71
C ILE A 260 -1.30 -65.25 7.40
N PHE A 261 -1.02 -66.56 7.47
CA PHE A 261 -0.92 -67.40 6.26
C PHE A 261 -2.25 -67.43 5.50
N ASP A 262 -3.34 -67.77 6.18
CA ASP A 262 -4.64 -68.00 5.55
C ASP A 262 -5.22 -66.69 4.97
N ASN A 263 -4.94 -65.54 5.60
CA ASN A 263 -5.22 -64.22 5.02
C ASN A 263 -4.28 -63.86 3.84
N MET A 264 -2.99 -64.20 3.87
CA MET A 264 -2.09 -63.95 2.73
C MET A 264 -2.49 -64.78 1.49
N GLN A 265 -2.91 -66.03 1.66
CA GLN A 265 -3.48 -66.83 0.56
C GLN A 265 -4.78 -66.20 0.03
N SER A 266 -5.61 -65.67 0.94
CA SER A 266 -6.83 -64.93 0.56
C SER A 266 -6.49 -63.65 -0.21
N MET A 267 -5.39 -62.96 0.12
CA MET A 267 -4.90 -61.79 -0.62
C MET A 267 -4.41 -62.17 -2.02
N SER A 268 -3.61 -63.23 -2.17
CA SER A 268 -3.20 -63.76 -3.49
C SER A 268 -4.42 -64.08 -4.37
N SER A 269 -5.41 -64.77 -3.79
CA SER A 269 -6.65 -65.13 -4.46
C SER A 269 -7.44 -63.89 -4.90
N THR A 270 -7.54 -62.88 -4.02
CA THR A 270 -8.24 -61.63 -4.33
C THR A 270 -7.52 -60.80 -5.40
N LEU A 271 -6.19 -60.73 -5.36
CA LEU A 271 -5.37 -60.07 -6.39
C LEU A 271 -5.46 -60.77 -7.75
N LYS A 272 -5.55 -62.11 -7.76
CA LYS A 272 -5.79 -62.90 -8.98
C LYS A 272 -7.17 -62.62 -9.57
N ASN A 273 -8.20 -62.51 -8.73
CA ASN A 273 -9.54 -62.12 -9.17
C ASN A 273 -9.54 -60.70 -9.73
N ILE A 274 -8.95 -59.73 -9.03
CA ILE A 274 -8.80 -58.33 -9.49
C ILE A 274 -8.13 -58.26 -10.87
N LYS A 275 -7.06 -59.04 -11.08
CA LYS A 275 -6.35 -59.16 -12.37
C LYS A 275 -7.14 -59.90 -13.46
N GLY A 276 -8.18 -60.66 -13.09
CA GLY A 276 -9.05 -61.42 -13.98
C GLY A 276 -10.40 -60.76 -14.28
N VAL A 277 -10.69 -59.58 -13.70
CA VAL A 277 -11.93 -58.83 -13.95
C VAL A 277 -12.04 -58.42 -15.42
N ASN A 278 -13.20 -58.67 -16.02
CA ASN A 278 -13.45 -58.40 -17.42
C ASN A 278 -13.94 -56.96 -17.64
N LEU A 279 -13.04 -56.10 -18.11
CA LEU A 279 -13.36 -54.68 -18.33
C LEU A 279 -14.50 -54.43 -19.33
N SER A 280 -14.81 -55.36 -20.25
CA SER A 280 -15.95 -55.17 -21.17
C SER A 280 -17.27 -55.02 -20.43
N ASP A 281 -17.42 -55.71 -19.30
CA ASP A 281 -18.72 -55.83 -18.64
C ASP A 281 -19.10 -54.52 -17.94
N PHE A 282 -18.09 -53.72 -17.58
CA PHE A 282 -18.23 -52.33 -17.13
C PHE A 282 -18.54 -51.34 -18.27
N THR A 283 -18.00 -51.53 -19.49
CA THR A 283 -18.28 -50.62 -20.62
C THR A 283 -19.78 -50.51 -20.91
N THR A 284 -20.52 -51.57 -20.63
CA THR A 284 -21.98 -51.69 -20.69
C THR A 284 -22.76 -50.58 -19.96
N PHE A 285 -22.14 -49.91 -18.97
CA PHE A 285 -22.73 -48.80 -18.19
C PHE A 285 -22.28 -47.41 -18.65
N VAL A 286 -21.18 -47.33 -19.39
CA VAL A 286 -20.59 -46.06 -19.86
C VAL A 286 -21.52 -45.37 -20.87
N ASP A 287 -22.25 -46.15 -21.66
CA ASP A 287 -23.21 -45.66 -22.66
C ASP A 287 -24.40 -44.89 -22.06
N TYR A 288 -24.88 -45.29 -20.87
CA TYR A 288 -26.12 -44.79 -20.26
C TYR A 288 -25.97 -43.43 -19.56
N LYS A 289 -25.40 -42.44 -20.25
CA LYS A 289 -25.12 -41.09 -19.74
C LYS A 289 -26.36 -40.36 -19.23
N LYS A 290 -27.54 -40.63 -19.79
CA LYS A 290 -28.83 -40.06 -19.33
C LYS A 290 -29.20 -40.55 -17.93
N LEU A 291 -28.89 -41.81 -17.59
CA LEU A 291 -29.20 -42.40 -16.28
C LEU A 291 -28.31 -41.87 -15.15
N LYS A 292 -27.13 -41.33 -15.49
CA LYS A 292 -26.13 -40.75 -14.59
C LYS A 292 -26.35 -39.26 -14.26
N HIS A 293 -27.24 -38.61 -15.02
CA HIS A 293 -27.58 -37.18 -14.89
C HIS A 293 -29.09 -36.93 -14.90
N PRO A 294 -29.87 -37.56 -13.98
CA PRO A 294 -31.31 -37.33 -13.88
C PRO A 294 -31.64 -35.88 -13.50
N ASP A 295 -30.70 -35.15 -12.88
CA ASP A 295 -30.77 -33.73 -12.55
C ASP A 295 -30.93 -32.83 -13.79
N GLN A 296 -30.38 -33.24 -14.93
CA GLN A 296 -30.47 -32.50 -16.19
C GLN A 296 -31.81 -32.74 -16.89
N ILE A 297 -32.27 -34.00 -16.93
CA ILE A 297 -33.52 -34.41 -17.58
C ILE A 297 -34.73 -33.98 -16.75
N PHE A 298 -34.76 -34.35 -15.47
CA PHE A 298 -35.85 -34.02 -14.54
C PHE A 298 -35.66 -32.68 -13.84
N LYS A 299 -34.85 -31.77 -14.42
CA LYS A 299 -34.63 -30.40 -13.91
C LYS A 299 -35.94 -29.68 -13.50
N PRO A 300 -37.05 -29.76 -14.26
CA PRO A 300 -38.32 -29.16 -13.83
C PRO A 300 -38.82 -29.73 -12.49
N ASN A 301 -38.77 -31.06 -12.30
CA ASN A 301 -39.20 -31.72 -11.07
C ASN A 301 -38.29 -31.36 -9.88
N PHE A 302 -36.97 -31.32 -10.07
CA PHE A 302 -36.04 -30.89 -9.02
C PHE A 302 -36.29 -29.43 -8.59
N GLY A 303 -36.50 -28.51 -9.54
CA GLY A 303 -36.83 -27.12 -9.25
C GLY A 303 -38.17 -26.96 -8.52
N ILE A 304 -39.19 -27.69 -8.96
CA ILE A 304 -40.50 -27.76 -8.29
C ILE A 304 -40.36 -28.30 -6.86
N GLN A 305 -39.72 -29.47 -6.66
CA GLN A 305 -39.50 -30.04 -5.32
C GLN A 305 -38.74 -29.07 -4.40
N LYS A 306 -37.72 -28.39 -4.92
CA LYS A 306 -36.92 -27.41 -4.16
C LYS A 306 -37.72 -26.16 -3.79
N ALA A 307 -38.58 -25.67 -4.68
CA ALA A 307 -39.51 -24.57 -4.39
C ALA A 307 -40.57 -24.97 -3.34
N ILE A 308 -41.14 -26.18 -3.44
CA ILE A 308 -42.10 -26.72 -2.46
C ILE A 308 -41.41 -26.91 -1.10
N ALA A 309 -40.24 -27.55 -1.06
CA ALA A 309 -39.47 -27.77 0.16
C ALA A 309 -39.10 -26.45 0.85
N ALA A 310 -38.68 -25.43 0.09
CA ALA A 310 -38.40 -24.10 0.63
C ALA A 310 -39.62 -23.46 1.30
N PHE A 311 -40.82 -23.66 0.76
CA PHE A 311 -42.07 -23.17 1.34
C PHE A 311 -42.50 -23.97 2.60
N LEU A 312 -42.31 -25.29 2.60
CA LEU A 312 -42.75 -26.16 3.70
C LEU A 312 -41.80 -26.20 4.90
N ASN A 313 -40.51 -25.96 4.69
CA ASN A 313 -39.46 -26.11 5.71
C ASN A 313 -39.59 -25.15 6.90
N ASP A 314 -40.13 -23.94 6.71
CA ASP A 314 -40.40 -22.99 7.80
C ASP A 314 -41.78 -22.32 7.63
N ARG A 315 -42.79 -22.89 8.30
CA ARG A 315 -44.16 -22.33 8.33
C ARG A 315 -44.27 -20.98 9.03
N ALA A 316 -43.33 -20.59 9.89
CA ALA A 316 -43.33 -19.25 10.47
C ALA A 316 -42.90 -18.21 9.42
N VAL A 317 -41.99 -18.57 8.51
CA VAL A 317 -41.62 -17.76 7.35
C VAL A 317 -42.72 -17.80 6.27
N SER A 318 -43.23 -18.97 5.89
CA SER A 318 -44.07 -19.10 4.69
C SER A 318 -45.54 -18.69 4.87
N GLU A 319 -46.15 -18.88 6.04
CA GLU A 319 -47.54 -18.46 6.29
C GLU A 319 -47.68 -16.92 6.38
N TYR A 320 -48.36 -16.30 5.42
CA TYR A 320 -48.71 -14.88 5.50
C TYR A 320 -49.78 -14.62 6.57
N ARG A 321 -49.53 -13.62 7.41
CA ARG A 321 -50.37 -13.26 8.58
C ARG A 321 -50.50 -11.74 8.68
N SER A 322 -51.15 -11.11 7.69
CA SER A 322 -51.42 -9.67 7.54
C SER A 322 -51.09 -8.78 8.76
N VAL A 323 -51.89 -8.84 9.83
CA VAL A 323 -51.73 -8.00 11.05
C VAL A 323 -50.33 -8.09 11.71
N LYS A 324 -49.65 -9.24 11.62
CA LYS A 324 -48.30 -9.48 12.18
C LYS A 324 -47.17 -9.22 11.18
N ASP A 325 -47.47 -9.24 9.88
CA ASP A 325 -46.47 -9.17 8.80
C ASP A 325 -46.42 -7.79 8.15
N GLN A 326 -47.50 -7.01 8.20
CA GLN A 326 -47.54 -5.65 7.67
C GLN A 326 -46.53 -4.72 8.36
N PRO A 327 -46.40 -4.66 9.71
CA PRO A 327 -45.42 -3.75 10.33
C PRO A 327 -43.97 -4.11 9.98
N PRO A 328 -43.52 -5.39 10.04
CA PRO A 328 -42.17 -5.73 9.61
C PRO A 328 -41.92 -5.59 8.10
N THR A 329 -42.97 -5.66 7.26
CA THR A 329 -42.85 -5.33 5.82
C THR A 329 -42.67 -3.82 5.62
N GLU A 330 -43.31 -3.00 6.45
CA GLU A 330 -43.08 -1.55 6.47
C GLU A 330 -41.64 -1.23 6.88
N THR A 331 -41.05 -1.94 7.86
CA THR A 331 -39.63 -1.81 8.21
C THR A 331 -38.69 -2.12 7.02
N ILE A 332 -39.01 -3.10 6.15
CA ILE A 332 -38.25 -3.34 4.91
C ILE A 332 -38.41 -2.16 3.92
N LYS A 333 -39.59 -1.54 3.85
CA LYS A 333 -39.83 -0.34 3.02
C LYS A 333 -39.06 0.87 3.56
N GLU A 334 -39.02 1.06 4.87
CA GLU A 334 -38.23 2.10 5.56
C GLU A 334 -36.73 1.94 5.28
N TYR A 335 -36.19 0.72 5.41
CA TYR A 335 -34.80 0.39 5.06
C TYR A 335 -34.45 0.79 3.62
N LEU A 336 -35.27 0.39 2.65
CA LEU A 336 -35.01 0.68 1.23
C LEU A 336 -35.22 2.16 0.90
N THR A 337 -36.15 2.85 1.57
CA THR A 337 -36.34 4.30 1.44
C THR A 337 -35.13 5.08 1.97
N ALA A 338 -34.54 4.64 3.10
CA ALA A 338 -33.30 5.21 3.60
C ALA A 338 -32.13 4.98 2.63
N ILE A 339 -31.98 3.77 2.08
CA ILE A 339 -30.97 3.45 1.06
C ILE A 339 -31.15 4.33 -0.18
N ASP A 340 -32.37 4.47 -0.71
CA ASP A 340 -32.65 5.26 -1.92
C ASP A 340 -32.40 6.77 -1.71
N SER A 341 -32.77 7.30 -0.53
CA SER A 341 -32.50 8.69 -0.14
C SER A 341 -30.99 8.97 -0.04
N ILE A 342 -30.24 8.11 0.66
CA ILE A 342 -28.78 8.26 0.80
C ILE A 342 -28.08 8.07 -0.54
N ALA A 343 -28.57 7.15 -1.38
CA ALA A 343 -28.11 6.98 -2.77
C ALA A 343 -28.34 8.26 -3.60
N GLY A 344 -29.51 8.90 -3.48
CA GLY A 344 -29.81 10.19 -4.11
C GLY A 344 -28.89 11.32 -3.63
N ASN A 345 -28.70 11.46 -2.31
CA ASN A 345 -27.77 12.42 -1.72
C ASN A 345 -26.32 12.17 -2.18
N SER A 346 -25.92 10.90 -2.29
CA SER A 346 -24.61 10.47 -2.81
C SER A 346 -24.43 10.92 -4.26
N LYS A 347 -25.39 10.58 -5.12
CA LYS A 347 -25.42 10.93 -6.55
C LYS A 347 -25.34 12.44 -6.80
N LYS A 348 -26.04 13.23 -5.98
CA LYS A 348 -25.97 14.70 -5.97
C LYS A 348 -24.55 15.21 -5.67
N ASN A 349 -23.85 14.57 -4.73
CA ASN A 349 -22.58 15.05 -4.17
C ASN A 349 -21.31 14.44 -4.79
N LEU A 350 -21.41 13.44 -5.70
CA LEU A 350 -20.25 12.81 -6.35
C LEU A 350 -19.26 13.81 -6.97
N ALA A 351 -19.75 14.91 -7.54
CA ALA A 351 -18.90 15.95 -8.13
C ALA A 351 -18.05 16.65 -7.06
N ALA A 352 -18.61 16.95 -5.88
CA ALA A 352 -17.91 17.59 -4.78
C ALA A 352 -16.89 16.63 -4.13
N PHE A 353 -17.24 15.36 -3.94
CA PHE A 353 -16.28 14.34 -3.49
C PHE A 353 -15.12 14.17 -4.48
N ARG A 354 -15.39 14.11 -5.80
CA ARG A 354 -14.35 14.04 -6.84
C ARG A 354 -13.44 15.27 -6.84
N VAL A 355 -13.98 16.46 -6.56
CA VAL A 355 -13.17 17.69 -6.42
C VAL A 355 -12.30 17.61 -5.16
N LEU A 356 -12.83 17.16 -4.02
CA LEU A 356 -12.02 16.93 -2.81
C LEU A 356 -10.91 15.91 -3.04
N ASP A 357 -11.22 14.76 -3.64
CA ASP A 357 -10.25 13.74 -4.02
C ASP A 357 -9.14 14.35 -4.91
N GLN A 358 -9.50 15.11 -5.95
CA GLN A 358 -8.51 15.76 -6.81
C GLN A 358 -7.65 16.82 -6.08
N ILE A 359 -8.23 17.67 -5.23
CA ILE A 359 -7.46 18.63 -4.42
C ILE A 359 -6.51 17.90 -3.46
N LEU A 360 -6.92 16.77 -2.87
CA LEU A 360 -6.27 16.19 -1.70
C LEU A 360 -5.37 14.99 -2.00
N LEU A 361 -5.64 14.21 -3.06
CA LEU A 361 -4.69 13.23 -3.60
C LEU A 361 -3.60 13.93 -4.45
N LYS A 362 -4.03 14.73 -5.45
CA LYS A 362 -3.15 15.10 -6.58
C LYS A 362 -2.23 16.28 -6.33
N SER A 363 -2.66 17.30 -5.58
CA SER A 363 -1.83 18.49 -5.31
C SER A 363 -0.52 18.19 -4.56
N ARG A 364 -0.38 16.95 -4.04
CA ARG A 364 0.64 16.52 -3.08
C ARG A 364 1.58 15.45 -3.59
N GLN A 365 1.05 14.37 -4.15
CA GLN A 365 1.82 13.13 -4.25
C GLN A 365 2.70 13.03 -5.49
N ARG A 366 2.22 13.45 -6.67
CA ARG A 366 2.99 13.40 -7.93
C ARG A 366 2.59 14.57 -8.83
N VAL A 367 3.47 15.57 -8.98
CA VAL A 367 3.25 16.61 -10.01
C VAL A 367 3.47 15.99 -11.38
N ARG A 368 2.41 15.93 -12.17
CA ARG A 368 2.40 15.35 -13.52
C ARG A 368 3.15 16.24 -14.51
N LEU A 369 4.25 15.76 -15.09
CA LEU A 369 4.85 16.44 -16.26
C LEU A 369 4.02 16.29 -17.55
N SER A 370 2.99 15.43 -17.55
CA SER A 370 1.99 15.29 -18.63
C SER A 370 0.90 16.37 -18.62
N ARG A 371 0.76 17.18 -17.55
CA ARG A 371 -0.35 18.13 -17.41
C ARG A 371 -0.28 19.29 -18.41
N LYS A 372 -1.44 19.77 -18.89
CA LYS A 372 -1.50 20.92 -19.79
C LYS A 372 -1.27 22.21 -18.99
N LEU A 373 -0.39 23.07 -19.50
CA LEU A 373 -0.01 24.36 -18.90
C LEU A 373 0.05 25.39 -20.04
N SER A 374 -0.78 26.44 -20.01
CA SER A 374 -0.73 27.56 -20.96
C SER A 374 -0.06 28.80 -20.36
N GLU A 375 -0.28 29.07 -19.07
CA GLU A 375 0.20 30.31 -18.42
C GLU A 375 1.55 30.11 -17.72
N THR A 376 1.79 28.90 -17.21
CA THR A 376 2.96 28.55 -16.39
C THR A 376 3.76 27.33 -16.87
N PRO A 377 3.94 27.05 -18.19
CA PRO A 377 4.65 25.86 -18.66
C PRO A 377 6.13 25.78 -18.22
N GLY A 378 6.75 26.91 -17.83
CA GLY A 378 8.07 26.92 -17.18
C GLY A 378 8.06 26.59 -15.69
N PHE A 379 6.92 26.73 -15.00
CA PHE A 379 6.73 26.37 -13.59
C PHE A 379 6.17 24.94 -13.47
N SER A 380 6.93 24.00 -14.02
CA SER A 380 6.67 22.56 -14.03
C SER A 380 6.21 21.96 -12.69
N ASN A 381 6.71 22.45 -11.55
CA ASN A 381 6.37 22.01 -10.19
C ASN A 381 5.25 22.84 -9.52
N GLY A 382 4.58 23.73 -10.27
CA GLY A 382 3.61 24.69 -9.75
C GLY A 382 4.28 25.86 -9.04
N PHE A 383 3.59 26.45 -8.05
CA PHE A 383 4.05 27.65 -7.33
C PHE A 383 5.43 27.51 -6.65
N ASN A 384 5.92 26.29 -6.43
CA ASN A 384 7.27 26.04 -5.91
C ASN A 384 8.37 26.57 -6.84
N ASP A 385 8.15 26.51 -8.17
CA ASP A 385 9.13 27.01 -9.15
C ASP A 385 9.19 28.55 -9.20
N LEU A 386 8.20 29.27 -8.66
CA LEU A 386 8.22 30.73 -8.60
C LEU A 386 9.33 31.27 -7.69
N ASP A 387 9.63 30.62 -6.56
CA ASP A 387 10.70 31.07 -5.67
C ASP A 387 12.09 30.71 -6.23
N LEU A 388 12.17 29.64 -7.02
CA LEU A 388 13.38 29.27 -7.75
C LEU A 388 13.82 30.37 -8.71
N VAL A 389 12.91 31.17 -9.30
CA VAL A 389 13.28 32.32 -10.15
C VAL A 389 14.26 33.29 -9.45
N PHE A 390 14.06 33.54 -8.15
CA PHE A 390 14.95 34.41 -7.35
C PHE A 390 16.25 33.75 -6.91
N SER A 391 16.40 32.44 -7.14
CA SER A 391 17.64 31.68 -6.97
C SER A 391 18.36 31.53 -8.30
N ASP A 392 17.63 31.29 -9.39
CA ASP A 392 18.12 31.25 -10.76
C ASP A 392 18.76 32.60 -11.15
N LEU A 393 18.13 33.74 -10.84
CA LEU A 393 18.71 35.07 -11.08
C LEU A 393 20.01 35.34 -10.29
N LYS A 394 20.36 34.51 -9.30
CA LYS A 394 21.65 34.58 -8.56
C LYS A 394 22.71 33.62 -9.10
N ASP A 395 22.37 32.74 -10.04
CA ASP A 395 23.32 31.89 -10.75
C ASP A 395 24.23 32.75 -11.63
N ASP A 396 25.53 32.47 -11.66
CA ASP A 396 26.50 33.32 -12.34
C ASP A 396 26.34 33.29 -13.87
N TRP A 397 25.97 32.14 -14.45
CA TRP A 397 25.70 32.07 -15.90
C TRP A 397 24.38 32.77 -16.25
N VAL A 398 23.36 32.70 -15.38
CA VAL A 398 22.11 33.46 -15.60
C VAL A 398 22.34 34.97 -15.54
N LYS A 399 23.20 35.48 -14.64
CA LYS A 399 23.56 36.93 -14.59
C LYS A 399 24.15 37.42 -15.91
N GLU A 400 25.04 36.63 -16.51
CA GLU A 400 25.65 36.94 -17.80
C GLU A 400 24.61 36.91 -18.92
N VAL A 401 23.76 35.88 -18.95
CA VAL A 401 22.65 35.73 -19.93
C VAL A 401 21.65 36.89 -19.89
N VAL A 402 21.35 37.45 -18.72
CA VAL A 402 20.43 38.60 -18.57
C VAL A 402 21.13 39.96 -18.64
N GLU A 403 22.32 40.02 -19.27
CA GLU A 403 23.09 41.26 -19.51
C GLU A 403 23.37 42.04 -18.22
N GLY A 404 23.67 41.31 -17.13
CA GLY A 404 23.91 41.85 -15.79
C GLY A 404 22.66 42.32 -15.03
N GLN A 405 21.46 42.25 -15.63
CA GLN A 405 20.25 42.88 -15.08
C GLN A 405 19.52 42.07 -13.99
N SER A 406 20.15 41.05 -13.40
CA SER A 406 19.53 40.22 -12.35
C SER A 406 18.91 41.03 -11.21
N ASP A 407 19.61 42.04 -10.68
CA ASP A 407 19.09 42.86 -9.57
C ASP A 407 17.89 43.73 -10.00
N ALA A 408 17.86 44.19 -11.26
CA ALA A 408 16.71 44.91 -11.80
C ALA A 408 15.51 43.96 -11.97
N LEU A 409 15.72 42.76 -12.52
CA LEU A 409 14.70 41.73 -12.65
C LEU A 409 14.16 41.28 -11.28
N VAL A 410 15.00 41.13 -10.25
CA VAL A 410 14.57 40.81 -8.88
C VAL A 410 13.61 41.88 -8.31
N LYS A 411 13.85 43.17 -8.53
CA LYS A 411 12.93 44.26 -8.12
C LYS A 411 11.61 44.26 -8.89
N VAL A 412 11.66 43.93 -10.18
CA VAL A 412 10.50 43.86 -11.07
C VAL A 412 9.58 42.71 -10.68
N LEU A 413 10.16 41.56 -10.36
CA LEU A 413 9.44 40.36 -9.95
C LEU A 413 9.09 40.35 -8.45
N ASP A 414 9.49 41.35 -7.65
CA ASP A 414 9.27 41.35 -6.19
C ASP A 414 7.76 41.31 -5.82
N SER A 415 6.90 41.88 -6.66
CA SER A 415 5.44 41.75 -6.55
C SER A 415 4.94 40.29 -6.59
N ILE A 416 5.67 39.38 -7.25
CA ILE A 416 5.37 37.94 -7.30
C ILE A 416 5.64 37.26 -5.94
N ARG A 417 6.49 37.81 -5.05
CA ARG A 417 6.68 37.22 -3.71
C ARG A 417 5.39 37.15 -2.90
N SER A 418 4.51 38.13 -3.08
CA SER A 418 3.17 38.12 -2.49
C SER A 418 2.29 37.00 -3.07
N LEU A 419 2.40 36.73 -4.38
CA LEU A 419 1.72 35.59 -5.02
C LEU A 419 2.21 34.26 -4.47
N ILE A 420 3.54 34.07 -4.34
CA ILE A 420 4.14 32.86 -3.75
C ILE A 420 3.59 32.62 -2.35
N LYS A 421 3.60 33.65 -1.51
CA LYS A 421 3.10 33.57 -0.14
C LYS A 421 1.62 33.17 -0.09
N ILE A 422 0.75 33.88 -0.82
CA ILE A 422 -0.70 33.65 -0.76
C ILE A 422 -1.08 32.29 -1.37
N THR A 423 -0.39 31.87 -2.43
CA THR A 423 -0.55 30.52 -3.02
C THR A 423 -0.06 29.43 -2.05
N GLY A 424 1.05 29.68 -1.36
CA GLY A 424 1.54 28.84 -0.26
C GLY A 424 0.53 28.69 0.87
N GLU A 425 -0.16 29.76 1.27
CA GLU A 425 -1.21 29.70 2.30
C GLU A 425 -2.42 28.82 1.89
N VAL A 426 -2.69 28.62 0.59
CA VAL A 426 -3.69 27.64 0.08
C VAL A 426 -3.13 26.21 0.07
N SER A 427 -1.86 26.04 -0.32
CA SER A 427 -1.15 24.76 -0.25
C SER A 427 -0.93 24.26 1.18
N ASP A 428 -0.95 25.18 2.16
CA ASP A 428 -0.79 24.91 3.58
C ASP A 428 -2.13 24.59 4.28
N SER A 429 -3.22 25.31 3.99
CA SER A 429 -4.53 24.99 4.58
C SER A 429 -5.03 23.60 4.19
N SER A 430 -4.72 23.15 2.97
CA SER A 430 -4.99 21.81 2.46
C SER A 430 -4.07 20.70 3.02
N ARG A 431 -3.23 20.94 4.05
CA ARG A 431 -2.31 19.95 4.64
C ARG A 431 -2.99 19.04 5.68
N PHE A 432 -3.50 17.91 5.21
CA PHE A 432 -4.06 16.84 6.06
C PHE A 432 -3.00 15.81 6.49
N ALA A 433 -3.32 15.01 7.51
CA ALA A 433 -2.51 13.85 7.90
C ALA A 433 -2.69 12.70 6.90
N SER A 434 -1.69 11.82 6.78
CA SER A 434 -1.66 10.75 5.77
C SER A 434 -2.85 9.80 5.78
N GLY A 435 -3.45 9.52 6.95
CA GLY A 435 -4.64 8.67 7.05
C GLY A 435 -5.94 9.30 6.52
N VAL A 436 -6.02 10.64 6.51
CA VAL A 436 -7.21 11.36 6.00
C VAL A 436 -7.38 11.15 4.50
N GLN A 437 -6.27 10.98 3.78
CA GLN A 437 -6.26 10.73 2.34
C GLN A 437 -7.03 9.44 1.99
N THR A 438 -6.71 8.33 2.67
CA THR A 438 -7.43 7.05 2.51
C THR A 438 -8.91 7.17 2.87
N ILE A 439 -9.25 7.97 3.88
CA ILE A 439 -10.64 8.18 4.30
C ILE A 439 -11.45 8.92 3.22
N ILE A 440 -10.88 9.94 2.56
CA ILE A 440 -11.54 10.65 1.45
C ILE A 440 -11.85 9.69 0.30
N SER A 441 -10.88 8.87 -0.12
CA SER A 441 -11.10 7.91 -1.21
C SER A 441 -12.08 6.80 -0.80
N ASN A 442 -12.02 6.28 0.43
CA ASN A 442 -13.01 5.32 0.94
C ASN A 442 -14.44 5.90 0.94
N VAL A 443 -14.61 7.16 1.36
CA VAL A 443 -15.89 7.87 1.33
C VAL A 443 -16.37 8.07 -0.12
N PHE A 444 -15.50 8.50 -1.03
CA PHE A 444 -15.84 8.70 -2.43
C PHE A 444 -16.21 7.39 -3.13
N GLU A 445 -15.53 6.29 -2.84
CA GLU A 445 -15.88 4.95 -3.32
C GLU A 445 -17.25 4.51 -2.80
N HIS A 446 -17.48 4.63 -1.48
CA HIS A 446 -18.77 4.24 -0.88
C HIS A 446 -19.94 5.10 -1.40
N ALA A 447 -19.75 6.41 -1.55
CA ALA A 447 -20.70 7.31 -2.18
C ALA A 447 -20.97 6.94 -3.64
N THR A 448 -19.94 6.53 -4.39
CA THR A 448 -20.09 6.05 -5.77
C THR A 448 -20.95 4.79 -5.82
N SER A 449 -20.61 3.75 -5.04
CA SER A 449 -21.38 2.51 -4.97
C SER A 449 -22.83 2.72 -4.49
N LEU A 450 -23.05 3.58 -3.50
CA LEU A 450 -24.41 3.91 -3.05
C LEU A 450 -25.21 4.63 -4.15
N SER A 451 -24.59 5.51 -4.93
CA SER A 451 -25.29 6.29 -5.98
C SER A 451 -25.92 5.44 -7.09
N GLU A 452 -25.45 4.19 -7.27
CA GLU A 452 -25.99 3.23 -8.23
C GLU A 452 -27.41 2.76 -7.85
N PHE A 453 -27.73 2.71 -6.55
CA PHE A 453 -29.06 2.34 -6.06
C PHE A 453 -30.10 3.48 -6.16
N SER A 454 -29.71 4.68 -6.60
CA SER A 454 -30.58 5.86 -6.59
C SER A 454 -31.73 5.75 -7.59
N GLY A 455 -32.96 5.60 -7.07
CA GLY A 455 -34.19 5.36 -7.80
C GLY A 455 -34.48 3.87 -8.05
N PHE A 456 -33.58 2.96 -7.65
CA PHE A 456 -33.63 1.55 -8.06
C PHE A 456 -34.68 0.74 -7.29
N PHE A 457 -34.99 1.13 -6.04
CA PHE A 457 -35.93 0.39 -5.18
C PHE A 457 -37.33 1.02 -5.10
N VAL A 458 -37.59 2.16 -5.75
CA VAL A 458 -38.86 2.89 -5.66
C VAL A 458 -40.08 2.02 -6.03
N ASP A 459 -40.02 1.30 -7.16
CA ASP A 459 -41.08 0.38 -7.60
C ASP A 459 -41.29 -0.81 -6.66
N PHE A 460 -40.24 -1.23 -5.94
CA PHE A 460 -40.35 -2.26 -4.90
C PHE A 460 -40.99 -1.70 -3.63
N VAL A 461 -40.52 -0.55 -3.15
CA VAL A 461 -41.08 0.13 -1.96
C VAL A 461 -42.57 0.42 -2.13
N ALA A 462 -43.00 0.82 -3.33
CA ALA A 462 -44.40 1.06 -3.65
C ALA A 462 -45.29 -0.20 -3.60
N HIS A 463 -44.73 -1.39 -3.80
CA HIS A 463 -45.47 -2.65 -3.98
C HIS A 463 -45.09 -3.80 -3.04
N ALA A 464 -44.12 -3.64 -2.13
CA ALA A 464 -43.65 -4.72 -1.26
C ALA A 464 -44.79 -5.34 -0.42
N SER A 465 -45.74 -4.53 0.04
CA SER A 465 -46.93 -4.99 0.77
C SER A 465 -47.95 -5.75 -0.10
N ASP A 466 -47.87 -5.64 -1.43
CA ASP A 466 -48.67 -6.42 -2.38
C ASP A 466 -48.04 -7.78 -2.69
N ILE A 467 -46.75 -7.99 -2.39
CA ILE A 467 -46.03 -9.26 -2.66
C ILE A 467 -46.34 -10.28 -1.57
N VAL A 468 -47.59 -10.74 -1.56
CA VAL A 468 -48.13 -11.71 -0.60
C VAL A 468 -48.67 -12.94 -1.32
N LEU A 469 -48.48 -14.10 -0.69
CA LEU A 469 -48.96 -15.39 -1.19
C LEU A 469 -49.87 -16.03 -0.13
N GLU A 470 -51.18 -15.83 -0.27
CA GLU A 470 -52.19 -16.38 0.63
C GLU A 470 -52.52 -17.81 0.18
N THR A 471 -51.98 -18.78 0.93
CA THR A 471 -51.98 -20.21 0.59
C THR A 471 -51.71 -21.06 1.83
N LEU A 472 -52.18 -22.30 1.88
CA LEU A 472 -51.83 -23.26 2.92
C LEU A 472 -50.74 -24.24 2.42
N ALA A 473 -50.07 -24.94 3.33
CA ALA A 473 -49.11 -26.00 3.01
C ALA A 473 -49.72 -27.06 2.06
N ASN A 474 -50.94 -27.52 2.38
CA ASN A 474 -51.72 -28.47 1.60
C ASN A 474 -52.10 -28.00 0.18
N ASP A 475 -51.88 -26.72 -0.16
CA ASP A 475 -52.09 -26.17 -1.51
C ASP A 475 -50.78 -26.15 -2.34
N MET A 476 -49.63 -26.30 -1.68
CA MET A 476 -48.29 -26.37 -2.28
C MET A 476 -47.78 -27.81 -2.38
N GLU A 477 -48.25 -28.71 -1.52
CA GLU A 477 -47.92 -30.14 -1.54
C GLU A 477 -48.54 -30.85 -2.76
N ALA A 478 -47.79 -31.75 -3.40
CA ALA A 478 -48.33 -32.64 -4.42
C ALA A 478 -49.23 -33.70 -3.77
N LYS A 479 -50.39 -33.99 -4.39
CA LYS A 479 -51.30 -35.05 -3.89
C LYS A 479 -50.72 -36.46 -4.01
N ASN A 480 -49.68 -36.65 -4.83
CA ASN A 480 -48.98 -37.92 -4.96
C ASN A 480 -47.89 -38.05 -3.89
N THR A 481 -48.16 -38.84 -2.85
CA THR A 481 -47.21 -39.12 -1.76
C THR A 481 -46.14 -40.16 -2.10
N LYS A 482 -46.24 -40.85 -3.25
CA LYS A 482 -45.24 -41.84 -3.70
C LYS A 482 -44.10 -41.21 -4.49
N PHE A 483 -44.29 -40.01 -5.06
CA PHE A 483 -43.34 -39.42 -5.99
C PHE A 483 -41.93 -39.29 -5.37
N ASP A 484 -41.83 -38.86 -4.11
CA ASP A 484 -40.53 -38.72 -3.44
C ASP A 484 -39.84 -40.07 -3.21
N GLU A 485 -40.59 -41.14 -2.92
CA GLU A 485 -40.05 -42.51 -2.83
C GLU A 485 -39.52 -42.96 -4.20
N PHE A 486 -40.34 -42.81 -5.25
CA PHE A 486 -39.96 -43.15 -6.63
C PHE A 486 -38.75 -42.35 -7.13
N PHE A 487 -38.72 -41.04 -6.87
CA PHE A 487 -37.65 -40.15 -7.32
C PHE A 487 -36.33 -40.40 -6.56
N SER A 488 -36.41 -40.87 -5.31
CA SER A 488 -35.24 -41.40 -4.58
C SER A 488 -34.63 -42.63 -5.26
N LYS A 489 -35.43 -43.46 -5.95
CA LYS A 489 -34.94 -44.62 -6.71
C LYS A 489 -34.21 -44.19 -7.98
N ILE A 490 -34.75 -43.20 -8.73
CA ILE A 490 -34.06 -42.54 -9.85
C ILE A 490 -32.70 -42.00 -9.42
N LYS A 491 -32.63 -41.30 -8.28
CA LYS A 491 -31.35 -40.81 -7.74
C LYS A 491 -30.42 -41.98 -7.36
N THR A 492 -30.93 -43.00 -6.68
CA THR A 492 -30.14 -44.16 -6.24
C THR A 492 -29.51 -44.89 -7.43
N LEU A 493 -30.23 -45.04 -8.54
CA LEU A 493 -29.69 -45.60 -9.78
C LEU A 493 -28.53 -44.75 -10.33
N SER A 494 -28.69 -43.43 -10.33
CA SER A 494 -27.63 -42.50 -10.75
C SER A 494 -26.39 -42.58 -9.84
N ASP A 495 -26.58 -42.63 -8.52
CA ASP A 495 -25.50 -42.74 -7.54
C ASP A 495 -24.74 -44.08 -7.72
N ILE A 496 -25.45 -45.19 -8.02
CA ILE A 496 -24.88 -46.50 -8.35
C ILE A 496 -24.08 -46.44 -9.66
N LEU A 497 -24.65 -45.88 -10.74
CA LEU A 497 -23.98 -45.80 -12.05
C LEU A 497 -22.74 -44.91 -12.05
N ASN A 498 -22.73 -43.84 -11.24
CA ASN A 498 -21.55 -43.01 -11.04
C ASN A 498 -20.49 -43.72 -10.17
N ALA A 499 -20.90 -44.46 -9.13
CA ALA A 499 -20.00 -45.29 -8.33
C ALA A 499 -19.35 -46.43 -9.15
N LEU A 500 -20.03 -46.95 -10.16
CA LEU A 500 -19.50 -47.94 -11.11
C LEU A 500 -18.45 -47.35 -12.04
N ASP A 501 -18.63 -46.12 -12.54
CA ASP A 501 -17.61 -45.44 -13.35
C ASP A 501 -16.32 -45.20 -12.54
N ASP A 502 -16.42 -44.88 -11.25
CA ASP A 502 -15.24 -44.74 -10.39
C ASP A 502 -14.52 -46.06 -10.14
N VAL A 503 -15.26 -47.13 -9.85
CA VAL A 503 -14.69 -48.48 -9.71
C VAL A 503 -14.07 -48.97 -11.04
N PHE A 504 -14.67 -48.64 -12.18
CA PHE A 504 -14.13 -48.94 -13.50
C PHE A 504 -12.78 -48.24 -13.73
N LYS A 505 -12.64 -46.95 -13.42
CA LYS A 505 -11.34 -46.22 -13.51
C LYS A 505 -10.25 -46.87 -12.66
N ILE A 506 -10.60 -47.38 -11.48
CA ILE A 506 -9.65 -48.14 -10.63
C ILE A 506 -9.26 -49.46 -11.31
N TYR A 507 -10.21 -50.22 -11.86
CA TYR A 507 -9.91 -51.46 -12.58
C TYR A 507 -9.10 -51.23 -13.87
N GLU A 508 -9.40 -50.20 -14.65
CA GLU A 508 -8.61 -49.74 -15.80
C GLU A 508 -7.17 -49.38 -15.40
N THR A 509 -7.01 -48.64 -14.29
CA THR A 509 -5.70 -48.30 -13.73
C THR A 509 -4.95 -49.55 -13.26
N LEU A 510 -5.61 -50.50 -12.58
CA LEU A 510 -5.01 -51.75 -12.11
C LEU A 510 -4.64 -52.71 -13.26
N ALA A 511 -5.32 -52.62 -14.40
CA ALA A 511 -5.03 -53.37 -15.63
C ALA A 511 -3.88 -52.75 -16.47
N SER A 512 -3.40 -51.55 -16.12
CA SER A 512 -2.21 -50.96 -16.76
C SER A 512 -0.94 -51.79 -16.53
N GLU A 513 0.00 -51.74 -17.47
CA GLU A 513 1.27 -52.51 -17.38
C GLU A 513 2.05 -52.21 -16.08
N GLU A 514 2.04 -50.95 -15.62
CA GLU A 514 2.67 -50.54 -14.37
C GLU A 514 2.03 -51.26 -13.15
N TYR A 515 0.71 -51.20 -13.02
CA TYR A 515 0.02 -51.81 -11.87
C TYR A 515 -0.06 -53.33 -11.97
N LEU A 516 -0.12 -53.93 -13.17
CA LEU A 516 0.08 -55.37 -13.34
C LEU A 516 1.47 -55.79 -12.86
N GLY A 517 2.51 -54.98 -13.10
CA GLY A 517 3.84 -55.17 -12.53
C GLY A 517 3.83 -55.12 -10.99
N LYS A 518 3.16 -54.14 -10.38
CA LYS A 518 2.98 -54.02 -8.92
C LYS A 518 2.20 -55.20 -8.33
N ILE A 519 1.15 -55.65 -9.00
CA ILE A 519 0.32 -56.81 -8.60
C ILE A 519 1.17 -58.09 -8.62
N ASN A 520 1.92 -58.35 -9.70
CA ASN A 520 2.78 -59.54 -9.80
C ASN A 520 3.83 -59.59 -8.67
N LYS A 521 4.52 -58.46 -8.39
CA LYS A 521 5.44 -58.35 -7.25
C LYS A 521 4.77 -58.57 -5.89
N THR A 522 3.53 -58.10 -5.73
CA THR A 522 2.76 -58.31 -4.49
C THR A 522 2.36 -59.78 -4.34
N LEU A 523 2.00 -60.46 -5.44
CA LEU A 523 1.76 -61.89 -5.47
C LEU A 523 3.00 -62.68 -4.99
N GLU A 524 4.21 -62.35 -5.45
CA GLU A 524 5.48 -62.98 -4.99
C GLU A 524 5.73 -62.86 -3.46
N ILE A 525 5.13 -61.86 -2.80
CA ILE A 525 5.18 -61.69 -1.33
C ILE A 525 4.10 -62.53 -0.64
N THR A 526 2.88 -62.54 -1.19
CA THR A 526 1.72 -63.25 -0.63
C THR A 526 1.74 -64.76 -0.88
N GLU A 527 2.43 -65.24 -1.92
CA GLU A 527 2.47 -66.64 -2.33
C GLU A 527 3.67 -67.37 -1.72
N PHE A 528 3.39 -68.24 -0.75
CA PHE A 528 4.35 -69.11 -0.09
C PHE A 528 3.65 -70.34 0.48
N THR A 529 4.37 -71.45 0.63
CA THR A 529 3.80 -72.74 1.07
C THR A 529 4.06 -73.07 2.55
N ALA A 530 5.10 -72.49 3.15
CA ALA A 530 5.51 -72.79 4.51
C ALA A 530 4.87 -71.82 5.53
N LYS A 531 3.97 -72.32 6.40
CA LYS A 531 3.34 -71.53 7.48
C LYS A 531 4.33 -70.93 8.50
N THR A 532 5.59 -71.35 8.48
CA THR A 532 6.70 -70.76 9.27
C THR A 532 7.08 -69.36 8.81
N ASP A 533 6.87 -69.04 7.52
CA ASP A 533 7.37 -67.80 6.91
C ASP A 533 6.40 -66.62 7.08
N SER A 534 5.19 -66.86 7.61
CA SER A 534 4.08 -65.89 7.62
C SER A 534 4.44 -64.53 8.21
N THR A 535 5.15 -64.48 9.34
CA THR A 535 5.59 -63.22 9.97
C THR A 535 6.60 -62.47 9.11
N LYS A 536 7.60 -63.18 8.56
CA LYS A 536 8.59 -62.64 7.61
C LYS A 536 7.92 -62.10 6.34
N ARG A 537 6.93 -62.81 5.78
CA ARG A 537 6.19 -62.38 4.58
C ARG A 537 5.28 -61.18 4.86
N ARG A 538 4.59 -61.15 6.01
CA ARG A 538 3.83 -59.96 6.48
C ARG A 538 4.75 -58.73 6.61
N ASP A 539 5.93 -58.91 7.20
CA ASP A 539 6.86 -57.81 7.44
C ASP A 539 7.60 -57.37 6.15
N GLN A 540 7.60 -58.20 5.10
CA GLN A 540 7.92 -57.81 3.73
C GLN A 540 6.78 -57.03 3.07
N LEU A 541 5.52 -57.47 3.20
CA LEU A 541 4.36 -56.77 2.64
C LEU A 541 4.24 -55.34 3.18
N LYS A 542 4.43 -55.16 4.49
CA LYS A 542 4.48 -53.84 5.16
C LYS A 542 5.61 -52.93 4.64
N LYS A 543 6.63 -53.48 3.98
CA LYS A 543 7.79 -52.75 3.44
C LYS A 543 7.72 -52.52 1.93
N SER A 544 7.02 -53.36 1.17
CA SER A 544 6.77 -53.12 -0.26
C SER A 544 6.07 -51.78 -0.45
N GLN A 545 6.50 -51.05 -1.49
CA GLN A 545 5.81 -49.85 -1.95
C GLN A 545 4.69 -50.23 -2.92
N GLU A 546 4.91 -51.24 -3.75
CA GLU A 546 3.95 -51.75 -4.72
C GLU A 546 2.63 -52.21 -4.07
N ALA A 547 2.71 -52.91 -2.94
CA ALA A 547 1.56 -53.32 -2.16
C ALA A 547 0.78 -52.13 -1.56
N LYS A 548 1.48 -51.02 -1.26
CA LYS A 548 0.88 -49.77 -0.74
C LYS A 548 0.24 -48.96 -1.86
N ASP A 549 0.90 -48.83 -3.00
CA ASP A 549 0.37 -48.14 -4.19
C ASP A 549 -0.98 -48.75 -4.60
N ILE A 550 -1.07 -50.08 -4.65
CA ILE A 550 -2.33 -50.80 -4.92
C ILE A 550 -3.40 -50.47 -3.85
N ARG A 551 -3.04 -50.50 -2.56
CA ARG A 551 -3.96 -50.21 -1.45
C ARG A 551 -4.47 -48.78 -1.47
N GLU A 552 -3.59 -47.80 -1.64
CA GLU A 552 -3.97 -46.38 -1.64
C GLU A 552 -4.73 -46.00 -2.93
N LEU A 553 -4.43 -46.62 -4.08
CA LEU A 553 -5.28 -46.51 -5.28
C LEU A 553 -6.70 -47.05 -5.00
N ILE A 554 -6.82 -48.29 -4.53
CA ILE A 554 -8.13 -48.93 -4.30
C ILE A 554 -8.95 -48.19 -3.23
N LYS A 555 -8.29 -47.61 -2.21
CA LYS A 555 -8.92 -46.76 -1.20
C LYS A 555 -9.66 -45.54 -1.76
N THR A 556 -9.23 -44.97 -2.90
CA THR A 556 -9.90 -43.78 -3.45
C THR A 556 -11.36 -44.08 -3.86
N ALA A 557 -11.66 -45.31 -4.24
CA ALA A 557 -13.02 -45.77 -4.52
C ALA A 557 -13.81 -46.24 -3.28
N ASN A 558 -13.31 -46.07 -2.05
CA ASN A 558 -14.05 -46.47 -0.84
C ASN A 558 -15.48 -45.89 -0.73
N PRO A 559 -15.75 -44.60 -1.07
CA PRO A 559 -17.11 -44.07 -1.06
C PRO A 559 -18.01 -44.79 -2.08
N SER A 560 -17.50 -45.00 -3.29
CA SER A 560 -18.18 -45.68 -4.40
C SER A 560 -18.47 -47.16 -4.05
N ILE A 561 -17.48 -47.87 -3.50
CA ILE A 561 -17.62 -49.23 -2.94
C ILE A 561 -18.69 -49.29 -1.84
N ALA A 562 -18.81 -48.27 -1.00
CA ALA A 562 -19.83 -48.22 0.05
C ALA A 562 -21.25 -48.01 -0.52
N ILE A 563 -21.40 -47.30 -1.63
CA ILE A 563 -22.67 -47.19 -2.38
C ILE A 563 -23.02 -48.56 -2.99
N LEU A 564 -22.09 -49.19 -3.73
CA LEU A 564 -22.32 -50.47 -4.41
C LEU A 564 -22.61 -51.62 -3.44
N LYS A 565 -22.04 -51.61 -2.23
CA LYS A 565 -22.39 -52.56 -1.16
C LYS A 565 -23.88 -52.56 -0.82
N ASN A 566 -24.57 -51.42 -0.96
CA ASN A 566 -25.99 -51.29 -0.66
C ASN A 566 -26.88 -51.50 -1.90
N ALA A 567 -26.29 -51.64 -3.10
CA ALA A 567 -26.98 -51.79 -4.38
C ALA A 567 -27.49 -53.23 -4.66
N ALA A 568 -27.71 -54.03 -3.62
CA ALA A 568 -27.86 -55.49 -3.67
C ALA A 568 -29.13 -56.04 -4.37
N ASN A 569 -29.89 -55.18 -5.06
CA ASN A 569 -31.04 -55.59 -5.88
C ASN A 569 -31.34 -54.56 -7.00
N ILE A 570 -30.35 -54.30 -7.86
CA ILE A 570 -30.48 -53.32 -8.95
C ILE A 570 -31.55 -53.71 -9.99
N ASP A 571 -31.81 -54.99 -10.22
CA ASP A 571 -32.90 -55.44 -11.10
C ASP A 571 -34.28 -55.05 -10.56
N GLN A 572 -34.48 -55.15 -9.24
CA GLN A 572 -35.68 -54.60 -8.58
C GLN A 572 -35.70 -53.08 -8.64
N LEU A 573 -34.56 -52.39 -8.47
CA LEU A 573 -34.49 -50.93 -8.60
C LEU A 573 -34.92 -50.47 -10.00
N LEU A 574 -34.45 -51.16 -11.05
CA LEU A 574 -34.82 -50.89 -12.44
C LEU A 574 -36.30 -51.26 -12.72
N ALA A 575 -36.82 -52.32 -12.10
CA ALA A 575 -38.24 -52.69 -12.18
C ALA A 575 -39.14 -51.66 -11.47
N ASP A 576 -38.74 -51.16 -10.30
CA ASP A 576 -39.44 -50.11 -9.55
C ASP A 576 -39.44 -48.78 -10.32
N ILE A 577 -38.33 -48.42 -10.97
CA ILE A 577 -38.25 -47.21 -11.81
C ILE A 577 -39.10 -47.36 -13.08
N GLU A 578 -39.11 -48.54 -13.71
CA GLU A 578 -39.97 -48.80 -14.89
C GLU A 578 -41.47 -48.76 -14.54
N THR A 579 -41.86 -49.36 -13.41
CA THR A 579 -43.27 -49.46 -13.00
C THR A 579 -43.80 -48.18 -12.36
N GLY A 580 -42.97 -47.47 -11.59
CA GLY A 580 -43.31 -46.17 -11.00
C GLY A 580 -43.17 -44.98 -11.95
N PHE A 581 -42.76 -45.17 -13.20
CA PHE A 581 -42.54 -44.06 -14.13
C PHE A 581 -43.76 -43.12 -14.36
N PRO A 582 -45.02 -43.58 -14.33
CA PRO A 582 -46.20 -42.70 -14.41
C PRO A 582 -46.35 -41.73 -13.23
N GLU A 583 -45.73 -42.02 -12.08
CA GLU A 583 -45.80 -41.18 -10.87
C GLU A 583 -45.23 -39.77 -11.12
N ILE A 584 -44.37 -39.61 -12.13
CA ILE A 584 -43.85 -38.32 -12.63
C ILE A 584 -44.97 -37.42 -13.15
N ASP A 585 -45.91 -37.99 -13.92
CA ASP A 585 -47.03 -37.25 -14.49
C ASP A 585 -48.14 -37.03 -13.46
N GLU A 586 -48.34 -37.99 -12.54
CA GLU A 586 -49.25 -37.81 -11.39
C GLU A 586 -48.75 -36.70 -10.44
N PHE A 587 -47.44 -36.56 -10.24
CA PHE A 587 -46.85 -35.46 -9.47
C PHE A 587 -47.10 -34.10 -10.10
N THR A 588 -46.78 -33.92 -11.39
CA THR A 588 -46.96 -32.62 -12.07
C THR A 588 -48.44 -32.26 -12.21
N THR A 589 -49.30 -33.22 -12.55
CA THR A 589 -50.77 -33.03 -12.61
C THR A 589 -51.36 -32.73 -11.22
N GLY A 590 -50.78 -33.28 -10.16
CA GLY A 590 -51.19 -33.07 -8.78
C GLY A 590 -50.96 -31.64 -8.25
N LEU A 591 -50.14 -30.84 -8.95
CA LEU A 591 -49.65 -29.52 -8.51
C LEU A 591 -50.37 -28.31 -9.14
N SER A 592 -51.60 -28.48 -9.64
CA SER A 592 -52.36 -27.39 -10.28
C SER A 592 -52.50 -26.13 -9.41
N LYS A 593 -52.70 -26.28 -8.10
CA LYS A 593 -52.73 -25.17 -7.12
C LYS A 593 -51.37 -24.49 -6.94
N PHE A 594 -50.29 -25.27 -6.88
CA PHE A 594 -48.92 -24.72 -6.80
C PHE A 594 -48.63 -23.85 -8.03
N PHE A 595 -48.98 -24.29 -9.24
CA PHE A 595 -48.80 -23.47 -10.45
C PHE A 595 -49.71 -22.23 -10.49
N GLU A 596 -50.94 -22.31 -10.00
CA GLU A 596 -51.83 -21.16 -9.79
C GLU A 596 -51.16 -20.13 -8.86
N LYS A 597 -50.63 -20.56 -7.71
CA LYS A 597 -49.94 -19.69 -6.74
C LYS A 597 -48.62 -19.14 -7.25
N MET A 598 -47.83 -19.92 -7.99
CA MET A 598 -46.63 -19.39 -8.65
C MET A 598 -46.99 -18.37 -9.75
N LYS A 599 -48.13 -18.53 -10.44
CA LYS A 599 -48.63 -17.54 -11.40
C LYS A 599 -49.14 -16.26 -10.72
N GLU A 600 -49.83 -16.35 -9.58
CA GLU A 600 -50.17 -15.19 -8.74
C GLU A 600 -48.93 -14.41 -8.32
N LEU A 601 -47.90 -15.11 -7.81
CA LEU A 601 -46.66 -14.50 -7.34
C LEU A 601 -45.89 -13.82 -8.48
N ARG A 602 -45.74 -14.48 -9.63
CA ARG A 602 -45.13 -13.91 -10.85
C ARG A 602 -45.87 -12.67 -11.38
N GLY A 603 -47.17 -12.55 -11.08
CA GLY A 603 -48.01 -11.40 -11.45
C GLY A 603 -47.86 -10.18 -10.53
N ARG A 604 -47.17 -10.29 -9.38
CA ARG A 604 -46.97 -9.16 -8.46
C ARG A 604 -45.95 -8.16 -9.03
N LYS A 605 -46.26 -6.86 -8.91
CA LYS A 605 -45.29 -5.79 -9.20
C LYS A 605 -44.12 -5.83 -8.20
N GLY A 606 -42.96 -5.33 -8.61
CA GLY A 606 -41.73 -5.34 -7.79
C GLY A 606 -41.10 -6.73 -7.59
N VAL A 607 -41.77 -7.85 -7.92
CA VAL A 607 -41.34 -9.20 -7.54
C VAL A 607 -39.93 -9.59 -8.04
N LYS A 608 -39.50 -9.05 -9.20
CA LYS A 608 -38.15 -9.25 -9.74
C LYS A 608 -37.03 -8.61 -8.89
N LEU A 609 -37.36 -7.67 -8.02
CA LEU A 609 -36.42 -6.95 -7.16
C LEU A 609 -36.28 -7.56 -5.76
N LEU A 610 -37.04 -8.62 -5.41
CA LEU A 610 -37.00 -9.28 -4.09
C LEU A 610 -35.56 -9.61 -3.64
N LYS A 611 -34.81 -10.33 -4.49
CA LYS A 611 -33.44 -10.77 -4.20
C LYS A 611 -32.46 -9.60 -4.20
N PRO A 612 -32.39 -8.72 -5.23
CA PRO A 612 -31.59 -7.49 -5.17
C PRO A 612 -31.84 -6.63 -3.92
N ALA A 613 -33.10 -6.38 -3.55
CA ALA A 613 -33.45 -5.54 -2.40
C ALA A 613 -32.97 -6.13 -1.07
N ILE A 614 -33.29 -7.40 -0.80
CA ILE A 614 -32.86 -8.05 0.44
C ILE A 614 -31.33 -8.24 0.49
N SER A 615 -30.68 -8.59 -0.63
CA SER A 615 -29.21 -8.67 -0.67
C SER A 615 -28.54 -7.32 -0.43
N THR A 616 -29.06 -6.21 -0.96
CA THR A 616 -28.51 -4.87 -0.68
C THR A 616 -28.72 -4.46 0.79
N ILE A 617 -29.89 -4.71 1.38
CA ILE A 617 -30.12 -4.52 2.83
C ILE A 617 -29.10 -5.30 3.65
N GLN A 618 -28.91 -6.59 3.36
CA GLN A 618 -28.02 -7.48 4.10
C GLN A 618 -26.53 -7.11 3.93
N MET A 619 -26.15 -6.63 2.74
CA MET A 619 -24.81 -6.09 2.48
C MET A 619 -24.54 -4.84 3.34
N LEU A 620 -25.41 -3.84 3.25
CA LEU A 620 -25.23 -2.55 3.93
C LEU A 620 -25.41 -2.63 5.45
N ARG A 621 -26.26 -3.53 5.95
CA ARG A 621 -26.40 -3.84 7.40
C ARG A 621 -25.09 -4.32 8.02
N ASN A 622 -24.34 -5.14 7.28
CA ASN A 622 -23.12 -5.79 7.75
C ASN A 622 -21.84 -4.98 7.43
N PHE A 623 -21.94 -3.95 6.59
CA PHE A 623 -20.87 -3.01 6.35
C PHE A 623 -20.44 -2.30 7.65
N GLN A 624 -19.13 -2.09 7.80
CA GLN A 624 -18.54 -1.36 8.92
C GLN A 624 -17.80 -0.13 8.36
N PRO A 625 -18.51 1.00 8.17
CA PRO A 625 -17.89 2.24 7.73
C PRO A 625 -16.88 2.73 8.78
N ASN A 626 -15.82 3.35 8.30
CA ASN A 626 -14.79 3.98 9.11
C ASN A 626 -14.39 5.28 8.42
N PHE A 627 -15.27 6.28 8.51
CA PHE A 627 -15.10 7.58 7.87
C PHE A 627 -14.84 8.69 8.91
N GLY A 628 -14.83 8.40 10.21
CA GLY A 628 -14.86 9.35 11.32
C GLY A 628 -13.76 10.45 11.42
N ALA A 629 -12.73 10.46 10.56
CA ALA A 629 -11.83 11.63 10.42
C ALA A 629 -12.13 12.49 9.16
N PHE A 630 -13.16 12.16 8.38
CA PHE A 630 -13.67 12.98 7.28
C PHE A 630 -14.13 14.36 7.78
N LYS A 631 -14.57 14.45 9.04
CA LYS A 631 -14.86 15.74 9.67
C LYS A 631 -13.66 16.70 9.66
N GLU A 632 -12.42 16.18 9.79
CA GLU A 632 -11.22 17.03 9.66
C GLU A 632 -11.14 17.71 8.29
N VAL A 633 -11.66 17.06 7.23
CA VAL A 633 -11.77 17.61 5.89
C VAL A 633 -12.82 18.72 5.84
N THR A 634 -14.05 18.44 6.31
CA THR A 634 -15.16 19.41 6.24
C THR A 634 -14.92 20.65 7.10
N ASP A 635 -14.33 20.48 8.29
CA ASP A 635 -13.96 21.59 9.18
C ASP A 635 -12.91 22.54 8.54
N ARG A 636 -12.16 22.08 7.51
CA ARG A 636 -11.18 22.89 6.76
C ARG A 636 -11.66 23.44 5.42
N ILE A 637 -12.72 22.91 4.81
CA ILE A 637 -13.23 23.41 3.53
C ILE A 637 -13.49 24.93 3.57
N PRO A 638 -14.08 25.52 4.63
CA PRO A 638 -14.25 26.97 4.73
C PRO A 638 -12.94 27.77 4.77
N GLU A 639 -11.86 27.23 5.35
CA GLU A 639 -10.54 27.88 5.32
C GLU A 639 -9.94 27.81 3.91
N ILE A 640 -10.02 26.65 3.25
CA ILE A 640 -9.53 26.47 1.87
C ILE A 640 -10.27 27.41 0.91
N GLN A 641 -11.60 27.47 0.99
CA GLN A 641 -12.43 28.39 0.19
C GLN A 641 -12.09 29.86 0.45
N LYS A 642 -11.91 30.24 1.73
CA LYS A 642 -11.47 31.60 2.08
C LYS A 642 -10.11 31.92 1.47
N LYS A 643 -9.11 31.06 1.65
CA LYS A 643 -7.75 31.27 1.11
C LYS A 643 -7.74 31.29 -0.42
N MET A 644 -8.56 30.46 -1.06
CA MET A 644 -8.76 30.47 -2.51
C MET A 644 -9.37 31.80 -2.99
N LYS A 645 -10.36 32.33 -2.26
CA LYS A 645 -10.94 33.65 -2.54
C LYS A 645 -9.96 34.80 -2.31
N ASP A 646 -9.16 34.73 -1.25
CA ASP A 646 -8.08 35.69 -0.98
C ASP A 646 -7.04 35.68 -2.13
N LEU A 647 -6.68 34.50 -2.65
CA LEU A 647 -5.80 34.33 -3.82
C LEU A 647 -6.43 34.87 -5.11
N LYS A 648 -7.68 34.50 -5.42
CA LYS A 648 -8.40 35.00 -6.62
C LYS A 648 -8.54 36.53 -6.57
N ALA A 649 -8.78 37.11 -5.39
CA ALA A 649 -8.80 38.56 -5.20
C ALA A 649 -7.41 39.22 -5.38
N PHE A 650 -6.34 38.61 -4.87
CA PHE A 650 -4.97 39.11 -5.07
C PHE A 650 -4.57 39.13 -6.55
N VAL A 651 -4.85 38.04 -7.29
CA VAL A 651 -4.57 37.95 -8.72
C VAL A 651 -5.43 38.95 -9.52
N SER A 652 -6.71 39.07 -9.20
CA SER A 652 -7.63 40.03 -9.87
C SER A 652 -7.29 41.50 -9.60
N GLY A 653 -6.63 41.81 -8.49
CA GLY A 653 -6.25 43.15 -8.06
C GLY A 653 -4.74 43.40 -8.09
N PHE A 654 -3.99 42.63 -8.87
CA PHE A 654 -2.54 42.67 -8.89
C PHE A 654 -2.01 44.05 -9.29
N LYS A 655 -0.93 44.49 -8.63
CA LYS A 655 -0.22 45.73 -8.96
C LYS A 655 1.30 45.49 -8.99
N PRO A 656 2.00 46.01 -10.02
CA PRO A 656 3.45 45.97 -10.08
C PRO A 656 4.09 46.85 -9.00
N SER A 657 5.39 46.64 -8.75
CA SER A 657 6.21 47.54 -7.94
C SER A 657 6.41 48.89 -8.65
N GLU A 658 6.00 50.00 -8.02
CA GLU A 658 6.22 51.36 -8.52
C GLU A 658 7.72 51.68 -8.58
N SER A 659 8.32 51.50 -9.76
CA SER A 659 9.76 51.57 -9.99
C SER A 659 10.08 51.89 -11.45
N LYS A 660 11.30 52.39 -11.74
CA LYS A 660 11.78 52.57 -13.13
C LYS A 660 11.78 51.22 -13.83
N GLU A 661 12.34 50.22 -13.15
CA GLU A 661 12.57 48.88 -13.66
C GLU A 661 11.29 48.22 -14.17
N ASN A 662 10.18 48.28 -13.42
CA ASN A 662 8.88 47.74 -13.86
C ASN A 662 8.27 48.61 -14.97
N THR A 663 8.43 49.93 -14.89
CA THR A 663 7.95 50.88 -15.91
C THR A 663 8.61 50.64 -17.27
N GLU A 664 9.90 50.32 -17.33
CA GLU A 664 10.58 49.97 -18.59
C GLU A 664 10.23 48.56 -19.06
N LEU A 665 10.10 47.57 -18.17
CA LEU A 665 9.69 46.19 -18.55
C LEU A 665 8.33 46.17 -19.27
N MET A 666 7.38 47.02 -18.81
CA MET A 666 6.06 47.12 -19.41
C MET A 666 6.02 47.88 -20.76
N LYS A 667 7.14 48.47 -21.21
CA LYS A 667 7.30 49.01 -22.58
C LYS A 667 7.86 48.00 -23.57
N LEU A 668 8.51 46.94 -23.08
CA LEU A 668 9.06 45.88 -23.92
C LEU A 668 7.94 44.96 -24.45
N PRO A 669 8.18 44.23 -25.56
CA PRO A 669 7.22 43.26 -26.08
C PRO A 669 6.79 42.22 -25.01
N ASN A 670 5.54 41.78 -25.06
CA ASN A 670 5.04 40.72 -24.19
C ASN A 670 5.70 39.38 -24.55
N VAL A 671 6.36 38.75 -23.57
CA VAL A 671 7.11 37.49 -23.77
C VAL A 671 6.31 36.21 -23.53
N GLN A 672 5.01 36.28 -23.20
CA GLN A 672 4.14 35.12 -22.90
C GLN A 672 4.21 34.01 -23.97
N LYS A 673 4.23 34.35 -25.27
CA LYS A 673 4.40 33.37 -26.36
C LYS A 673 5.75 32.66 -26.31
N HIS A 674 6.83 33.38 -26.02
CA HIS A 674 8.18 32.82 -25.96
C HIS A 674 8.37 32.02 -24.68
N SER A 675 7.82 32.48 -23.56
CA SER A 675 7.68 31.70 -22.31
C SER A 675 6.97 30.37 -22.55
N PHE A 676 5.86 30.38 -23.29
CA PHE A 676 5.11 29.15 -23.61
C PHE A 676 6.00 28.16 -24.38
N ILE A 677 6.61 28.62 -25.48
CA ILE A 677 7.46 27.78 -26.35
C ILE A 677 8.66 27.20 -25.58
N LEU A 678 9.36 28.03 -24.80
CA LEU A 678 10.54 27.61 -24.04
C LEU A 678 10.17 26.68 -22.86
N GLY A 679 9.06 26.95 -22.16
CA GLY A 679 8.54 26.08 -21.09
C GLY A 679 8.08 24.72 -21.61
N SER A 680 7.27 24.73 -22.67
CA SER A 680 6.82 23.54 -23.42
C SER A 680 8.01 22.66 -23.82
N SER A 681 9.03 23.25 -24.47
CA SER A 681 10.25 22.54 -24.89
C SER A 681 11.07 22.02 -23.70
N THR A 682 11.22 22.81 -22.63
CA THR A 682 12.02 22.45 -21.45
C THR A 682 11.44 21.27 -20.69
N ARG A 683 10.12 21.12 -20.65
CA ARG A 683 9.44 20.00 -19.99
C ARG A 683 9.84 18.65 -20.59
N VAL A 684 10.05 18.58 -21.91
CA VAL A 684 10.52 17.36 -22.59
C VAL A 684 11.91 16.96 -22.10
N PHE A 685 12.85 17.91 -22.04
CA PHE A 685 14.20 17.67 -21.50
C PHE A 685 14.19 17.27 -20.01
N LYS A 686 13.31 17.87 -19.20
CA LYS A 686 13.08 17.48 -17.81
C LYS A 686 12.47 16.08 -17.67
N SER A 687 11.57 15.70 -18.59
CA SER A 687 11.01 14.35 -18.66
C SER A 687 12.07 13.32 -19.01
N MET A 688 12.88 13.56 -20.06
CA MET A 688 13.98 12.67 -20.45
C MET A 688 14.94 12.40 -19.28
N LYS A 689 15.26 13.45 -18.50
CA LYS A 689 16.03 13.33 -17.25
C LYS A 689 15.34 12.42 -16.24
N LEU A 690 14.08 12.64 -15.90
CA LEU A 690 13.34 11.76 -14.96
C LEU A 690 13.20 10.32 -15.48
N ALA A 691 13.06 10.14 -16.79
CA ALA A 691 13.00 8.84 -17.45
C ALA A 691 14.33 8.08 -17.33
N SER A 692 15.47 8.76 -17.54
CA SER A 692 16.82 8.20 -17.37
C SER A 692 17.15 7.93 -15.88
N ASP A 693 16.83 8.87 -14.98
CA ASP A 693 17.07 8.76 -13.53
C ASP A 693 16.28 7.63 -12.86
N ARG A 694 15.06 7.34 -13.34
CA ARG A 694 14.13 6.37 -12.71
C ARG A 694 14.02 5.04 -13.44
N LYS A 695 14.21 5.05 -14.77
CA LYS A 695 14.22 3.91 -15.72
C LYS A 695 13.36 2.71 -15.27
N LEU A 696 12.05 2.93 -15.20
CA LEU A 696 11.10 1.97 -14.63
C LEU A 696 10.84 0.84 -15.62
N ASN A 697 11.12 -0.38 -15.20
CA ASN A 697 10.78 -1.57 -15.97
C ASN A 697 9.32 -1.96 -15.73
N LEU A 698 8.53 -2.07 -16.80
CA LEU A 698 7.35 -2.94 -16.85
C LEU A 698 7.77 -4.13 -17.68
N ASP A 699 7.91 -5.31 -17.07
CA ASP A 699 8.19 -6.51 -17.85
C ASP A 699 6.90 -7.10 -18.44
N LYS A 700 7.06 -8.01 -19.41
CA LYS A 700 5.91 -8.60 -20.09
C LYS A 700 5.03 -9.43 -19.14
N THR A 701 5.58 -10.02 -18.08
CA THR A 701 4.81 -10.79 -17.08
C THR A 701 3.87 -9.89 -16.29
N ASP A 702 4.33 -8.70 -15.88
CA ASP A 702 3.50 -7.66 -15.24
C ASP A 702 2.29 -7.28 -16.14
N ILE A 703 2.52 -7.12 -17.45
CA ILE A 703 1.51 -6.71 -18.44
C ILE A 703 0.55 -7.86 -18.75
N ASP A 704 1.08 -9.03 -19.10
CA ASP A 704 0.30 -10.24 -19.39
C ASP A 704 -0.57 -10.63 -18.17
N PHE A 705 -0.09 -10.42 -16.95
CA PHE A 705 -0.87 -10.60 -15.72
C PHE A 705 -2.15 -9.75 -15.71
N VAL A 706 -2.04 -8.45 -15.98
CA VAL A 706 -3.19 -7.51 -15.99
C VAL A 706 -4.16 -7.84 -17.13
N LEU A 707 -3.65 -8.18 -18.32
CA LEU A 707 -4.47 -8.52 -19.48
C LEU A 707 -5.21 -9.86 -19.29
N ASN A 708 -4.55 -10.87 -18.72
CA ASN A 708 -5.19 -12.16 -18.40
C ASN A 708 -6.21 -12.03 -17.26
N GLU A 709 -5.94 -11.21 -16.24
CA GLU A 709 -6.91 -10.94 -15.18
C GLU A 709 -8.17 -10.28 -15.75
N ASN A 710 -8.02 -9.28 -16.62
CA ASN A 710 -9.16 -8.66 -17.31
C ASN A 710 -9.98 -9.68 -18.11
N ALA A 711 -9.32 -10.49 -18.94
CA ALA A 711 -9.98 -11.53 -19.74
C ALA A 711 -10.67 -12.63 -18.90
N SER A 712 -10.30 -12.78 -17.62
CA SER A 712 -10.93 -13.74 -16.69
C SER A 712 -12.18 -13.20 -15.98
N LEU A 713 -12.38 -11.88 -15.98
CA LEU A 713 -13.49 -11.23 -15.27
C LEU A 713 -14.74 -11.19 -16.15
N SER A 714 -15.73 -12.02 -15.79
CA SER A 714 -16.96 -12.23 -16.57
C SER A 714 -18.01 -11.11 -16.44
N TRP A 715 -17.58 -9.85 -16.31
CA TRP A 715 -18.44 -8.67 -16.23
C TRP A 715 -17.88 -7.56 -17.13
N ASN A 716 -18.76 -6.84 -17.82
CA ASN A 716 -18.34 -5.75 -18.70
C ASN A 716 -17.67 -4.63 -17.88
N LEU A 717 -16.36 -4.46 -18.04
CA LEU A 717 -15.79 -3.11 -18.05
C LEU A 717 -16.51 -2.28 -19.12
N ASP A 718 -16.58 -0.97 -18.93
CA ASP A 718 -17.03 -0.11 -20.02
C ASP A 718 -15.99 -0.07 -21.14
N SER A 719 -16.45 0.25 -22.36
CA SER A 719 -15.61 0.18 -23.56
C SER A 719 -14.42 1.14 -23.57
N GLU A 720 -14.35 2.08 -22.64
CA GLU A 720 -13.21 2.98 -22.50
C GLU A 720 -12.17 2.40 -21.52
N ASP A 721 -12.58 1.81 -20.40
CA ASP A 721 -11.68 1.04 -19.52
C ASP A 721 -11.03 -0.15 -20.23
N ASP A 722 -11.82 -0.91 -20.99
CA ASP A 722 -11.32 -2.09 -21.72
C ASP A 722 -10.30 -1.66 -22.81
N LYS A 723 -10.58 -0.54 -23.49
CA LYS A 723 -9.66 0.13 -24.41
C LYS A 723 -8.41 0.69 -23.71
N ASN A 724 -8.52 1.20 -22.49
CA ASN A 724 -7.38 1.66 -21.70
C ASN A 724 -6.46 0.49 -21.33
N LEU A 725 -6.99 -0.64 -20.86
CA LEU A 725 -6.20 -1.82 -20.52
C LEU A 725 -5.52 -2.43 -21.75
N ASN A 726 -6.21 -2.51 -22.90
CA ASN A 726 -5.61 -3.00 -24.14
C ASN A 726 -4.42 -2.15 -24.65
N ASN A 727 -4.29 -0.88 -24.24
CA ASN A 727 -3.09 -0.07 -24.56
C ASN A 727 -1.80 -0.55 -23.85
N LEU A 728 -1.90 -1.46 -22.88
CA LEU A 728 -0.74 -2.10 -22.24
C LEU A 728 0.00 -3.08 -23.16
N ASP A 729 -0.65 -3.60 -24.22
CA ASP A 729 0.01 -4.57 -25.10
C ASP A 729 1.24 -3.96 -25.80
N GLY A 730 2.35 -4.71 -25.79
CA GLY A 730 3.67 -4.28 -26.27
C GLY A 730 4.25 -3.04 -25.57
N LEU A 731 3.75 -2.65 -24.38
CA LEU A 731 4.28 -1.49 -23.64
C LEU A 731 5.70 -1.71 -23.11
N ASP A 732 6.09 -2.95 -22.83
CA ASP A 732 7.46 -3.37 -22.48
C ASP A 732 8.47 -3.01 -23.58
N ALA A 733 8.15 -3.35 -24.84
CA ALA A 733 8.98 -3.04 -26.00
C ALA A 733 9.02 -1.53 -26.26
N LYS A 734 7.86 -0.86 -26.22
CA LYS A 734 7.74 0.60 -26.39
C LYS A 734 8.56 1.37 -25.35
N LEU A 735 8.53 0.97 -24.07
CA LEU A 735 9.36 1.56 -23.01
C LEU A 735 10.85 1.29 -23.22
N THR A 736 11.22 0.07 -23.63
CA THR A 736 12.61 -0.31 -23.90
C THR A 736 13.22 0.51 -25.03
N ASP A 737 12.50 0.66 -26.15
CA ASP A 737 12.89 1.50 -27.28
C ASP A 737 12.96 2.99 -26.89
N PHE A 738 11.96 3.49 -26.16
CA PHE A 738 11.93 4.86 -25.65
C PHE A 738 13.14 5.17 -24.75
N TYR A 739 13.47 4.31 -23.79
CA TYR A 739 14.63 4.52 -22.92
C TYR A 739 15.97 4.49 -23.68
N ARG A 740 16.10 3.65 -24.72
CA ARG A 740 17.28 3.65 -25.59
C ARG A 740 17.42 4.97 -26.34
N ASP A 741 16.31 5.55 -26.80
CA ASP A 741 16.31 6.81 -27.53
C ASP A 741 16.56 8.02 -26.61
N VAL A 742 16.10 7.98 -25.36
CA VAL A 742 16.50 8.93 -24.29
C VAL A 742 18.00 8.83 -24.01
N ASP A 743 18.55 7.62 -23.85
CA ASP A 743 19.99 7.41 -23.59
C ASP A 743 20.85 7.85 -24.79
N ARG A 744 20.36 7.69 -26.03
CA ARG A 744 20.98 8.24 -27.25
C ARG A 744 21.06 9.77 -27.20
N ILE A 745 19.97 10.45 -26.85
CA ILE A 745 19.92 11.92 -26.79
C ILE A 745 20.81 12.44 -25.65
N LYS A 746 20.75 11.81 -24.47
CA LYS A 746 21.65 12.12 -23.34
C LYS A 746 23.13 12.00 -23.74
N SER A 747 23.49 10.96 -24.48
CA SER A 747 24.85 10.75 -25.01
C SER A 747 25.28 11.75 -26.09
N SER A 748 24.34 12.45 -26.73
CA SER A 748 24.61 13.44 -27.78
C SER A 748 24.81 14.87 -27.26
N ALA A 749 24.43 15.13 -26.00
CA ALA A 749 24.41 16.46 -25.41
C ALA A 749 25.82 17.06 -25.22
N LYS A 750 25.93 18.38 -25.37
CA LYS A 750 27.19 19.13 -25.27
C LYS A 750 26.99 20.38 -24.41
N VAL A 751 27.87 20.62 -23.44
CA VAL A 751 27.86 21.87 -22.68
C VAL A 751 28.44 22.99 -23.53
N SER A 752 27.60 23.95 -23.91
CA SER A 752 28.05 25.29 -24.31
C SER A 752 28.44 26.06 -23.04
N ASN A 753 29.61 26.70 -23.03
CA ASN A 753 29.96 27.71 -22.03
C ASN A 753 29.68 29.14 -22.52
N SER A 754 28.90 29.29 -23.59
CA SER A 754 28.44 30.60 -24.07
C SER A 754 27.33 31.17 -23.19
N THR A 755 27.28 32.49 -23.11
CA THR A 755 26.22 33.31 -22.53
C THR A 755 25.06 33.52 -23.51
N ASN A 756 25.24 33.19 -24.79
CA ASN A 756 24.17 33.25 -25.79
C ASN A 756 23.13 32.14 -25.52
N LEU A 757 21.88 32.53 -25.31
CA LEU A 757 20.73 31.63 -25.15
C LEU A 757 20.57 30.69 -26.34
N THR A 758 20.83 31.18 -27.55
CA THR A 758 20.82 30.43 -28.81
C THR A 758 21.79 29.24 -28.84
N SER A 759 22.70 29.12 -27.87
CA SER A 759 23.53 27.93 -27.68
C SER A 759 22.86 26.79 -26.88
N LEU A 760 21.66 26.99 -26.32
CA LEU A 760 20.82 25.93 -25.74
C LEU A 760 20.15 25.12 -26.85
N ASN A 761 20.70 23.95 -27.17
CA ASN A 761 20.21 23.14 -28.29
C ASN A 761 18.98 22.29 -27.92
N PHE A 762 17.79 22.88 -28.01
CA PHE A 762 16.52 22.16 -27.85
C PHE A 762 16.22 21.18 -29.00
N THR A 763 16.77 21.36 -30.22
CA THR A 763 16.38 20.53 -31.38
C THR A 763 16.87 19.08 -31.29
N LEU A 764 17.72 18.74 -30.31
CA LEU A 764 18.05 17.35 -29.96
C LEU A 764 16.78 16.50 -29.71
N ALA A 765 15.71 17.13 -29.18
CA ALA A 765 14.44 16.48 -28.90
C ALA A 765 13.55 16.27 -30.15
N GLU A 766 13.87 16.83 -31.32
CA GLU A 766 13.14 16.57 -32.59
C GLU A 766 13.28 15.10 -33.04
N SER A 767 14.22 14.35 -32.47
CA SER A 767 14.54 12.97 -32.83
C SER A 767 13.82 11.89 -31.98
N ILE A 768 12.79 12.26 -31.21
CA ILE A 768 12.05 11.35 -30.31
C ILE A 768 10.59 11.78 -30.09
N ASN A 769 9.65 10.88 -30.38
CA ASN A 769 8.20 11.14 -30.28
C ASN A 769 7.66 10.97 -28.85
N GLY A 770 8.36 10.21 -28.01
CA GLY A 770 7.90 9.86 -26.67
C GLY A 770 6.88 8.71 -26.67
N LEU A 771 6.00 8.69 -25.66
CA LEU A 771 4.94 7.70 -25.47
C LEU A 771 3.62 8.41 -25.17
N SER A 772 2.81 8.64 -26.20
CA SER A 772 1.50 9.29 -26.09
C SER A 772 0.42 8.34 -25.54
N LEU A 773 0.45 8.10 -24.22
CA LEU A 773 -0.51 7.29 -23.45
C LEU A 773 -0.95 8.02 -22.16
N ASP A 774 -2.26 8.08 -21.85
CA ASP A 774 -2.72 8.47 -20.50
C ASP A 774 -2.55 7.28 -19.54
N PHE A 775 -1.31 7.07 -19.07
CA PHE A 775 -0.98 6.12 -18.01
C PHE A 775 -1.87 6.30 -16.76
N GLY A 776 -2.40 7.50 -16.54
CA GLY A 776 -3.40 7.78 -15.51
C GLY A 776 -4.78 7.19 -15.78
N ALA A 777 -5.23 7.10 -17.04
CA ALA A 777 -6.46 6.41 -17.41
C ALA A 777 -6.30 4.91 -17.18
N ILE A 778 -5.23 4.34 -17.72
CA ILE A 778 -4.90 2.92 -17.55
C ILE A 778 -4.80 2.58 -16.04
N GLY A 779 -4.15 3.44 -15.24
CA GLY A 779 -4.07 3.27 -13.78
C GLY A 779 -5.43 3.29 -13.06
N ARG A 780 -6.42 4.05 -13.55
CA ARG A 780 -7.80 4.05 -13.02
C ARG A 780 -8.56 2.77 -13.43
N SER A 781 -8.37 2.29 -14.65
CA SER A 781 -8.97 1.03 -15.12
C SER A 781 -8.45 -0.17 -14.30
N VAL A 782 -7.13 -0.22 -14.04
CA VAL A 782 -6.51 -1.20 -13.13
C VAL A 782 -7.03 -1.06 -11.69
N GLU A 783 -7.21 0.17 -11.18
CA GLU A 783 -7.80 0.41 -9.86
C GLU A 783 -9.23 -0.14 -9.73
N LYS A 784 -10.07 0.11 -10.75
CA LYS A 784 -11.44 -0.41 -10.84
C LYS A 784 -11.45 -1.94 -10.88
N MET A 785 -10.58 -2.54 -11.68
CA MET A 785 -10.43 -4.00 -11.76
C MET A 785 -10.01 -4.63 -10.42
N SER A 786 -9.11 -3.96 -9.68
CA SER A 786 -8.64 -4.40 -8.35
C SER A 786 -9.73 -4.49 -7.26
N LYS A 787 -10.93 -3.94 -7.51
CA LYS A 787 -12.04 -3.97 -6.55
C LYS A 787 -12.82 -5.28 -6.57
N THR A 788 -12.74 -6.06 -7.65
CA THR A 788 -13.45 -7.33 -7.83
C THR A 788 -12.50 -8.53 -7.97
N SER A 789 -11.28 -8.31 -8.46
CA SER A 789 -10.23 -9.33 -8.52
C SER A 789 -9.83 -9.81 -7.12
N SER A 790 -9.54 -11.11 -7.00
CA SER A 790 -8.94 -11.70 -5.80
C SER A 790 -7.47 -11.31 -5.61
N LYS A 791 -6.82 -10.75 -6.63
CA LYS A 791 -5.40 -10.35 -6.69
C LYS A 791 -5.23 -8.83 -6.55
N LYS A 792 -6.02 -8.24 -5.64
CA LYS A 792 -6.12 -6.78 -5.45
C LYS A 792 -4.76 -6.11 -5.17
N SER A 793 -3.90 -6.76 -4.40
CA SER A 793 -2.57 -6.26 -4.02
C SER A 793 -1.69 -6.02 -5.24
N GLU A 794 -1.59 -7.02 -6.11
CA GLU A 794 -0.74 -7.06 -7.29
C GLU A 794 -1.17 -6.02 -8.33
N LEU A 795 -2.48 -5.85 -8.51
CA LEU A 795 -3.05 -4.81 -9.37
C LEU A 795 -2.78 -3.39 -8.84
N LEU A 796 -2.83 -3.18 -7.52
CA LEU A 796 -2.48 -1.89 -6.91
C LEU A 796 -0.97 -1.61 -6.94
N GLU A 797 -0.12 -2.64 -6.93
CA GLU A 797 1.32 -2.48 -7.21
C GLU A 797 1.56 -2.09 -8.67
N PHE A 798 0.95 -2.78 -9.63
CA PHE A 798 1.05 -2.42 -11.06
C PHE A 798 0.53 -1.00 -11.33
N LYS A 799 -0.59 -0.60 -10.71
CA LYS A 799 -1.05 0.79 -10.72
C LYS A 799 0.02 1.76 -10.20
N THR A 800 0.71 1.42 -9.12
CA THR A 800 1.78 2.26 -8.56
C THR A 800 2.95 2.46 -9.54
N LYS A 801 3.22 1.47 -10.39
CA LYS A 801 4.16 1.55 -11.53
C LYS A 801 3.62 2.49 -12.63
N LEU A 802 2.36 2.36 -13.04
CA LEU A 802 1.71 3.26 -14.02
C LEU A 802 1.66 4.73 -13.55
N ASP A 803 1.25 4.97 -12.31
CA ASP A 803 1.25 6.28 -11.64
C ASP A 803 2.67 6.88 -11.57
N SER A 804 3.73 6.09 -11.78
CA SER A 804 5.12 6.56 -11.80
C SER A 804 5.51 7.03 -13.21
N LEU A 805 5.19 6.26 -14.25
CA LEU A 805 5.36 6.64 -15.67
C LEU A 805 4.59 7.93 -16.00
N ASP A 806 3.33 8.01 -15.57
CA ASP A 806 2.48 9.21 -15.64
C ASP A 806 3.19 10.47 -15.10
N SER A 807 3.81 10.35 -13.93
CA SER A 807 4.50 11.48 -13.29
C SER A 807 5.74 11.97 -14.06
N MET A 808 6.34 11.11 -14.90
CA MET A 808 7.48 11.48 -15.76
C MET A 808 7.02 12.27 -16.99
N GLY A 809 5.75 12.18 -17.41
CA GLY A 809 5.19 12.92 -18.54
C GLY A 809 5.86 12.58 -19.87
N LEU A 810 5.65 11.36 -20.37
CA LEU A 810 6.41 10.79 -21.49
C LEU A 810 5.88 11.15 -22.89
N ASP A 811 4.75 11.84 -23.00
CA ASP A 811 4.18 12.32 -24.26
C ASP A 811 4.97 13.53 -24.78
N TYR A 812 5.75 13.37 -25.85
CA TYR A 812 6.56 14.45 -26.44
C TYR A 812 5.98 15.00 -27.74
N ASP A 813 5.13 14.23 -28.45
CA ASP A 813 4.43 14.65 -29.66
C ASP A 813 3.63 15.94 -29.44
N SER A 814 3.00 16.11 -28.27
CA SER A 814 2.28 17.34 -27.89
C SER A 814 3.18 18.58 -27.72
N HIS A 815 4.51 18.38 -27.61
CA HIS A 815 5.51 19.44 -27.44
C HIS A 815 6.38 19.67 -28.70
N GLN A 816 6.39 18.73 -29.67
CA GLN A 816 7.26 18.80 -30.86
C GLN A 816 7.13 20.11 -31.66
N SER A 817 5.91 20.64 -31.78
CA SER A 817 5.73 21.89 -32.52
C SER A 817 6.45 23.07 -31.87
N ASP A 818 6.68 23.06 -30.55
CA ASP A 818 7.35 24.15 -29.84
C ASP A 818 8.87 23.96 -29.80
N ILE A 819 9.35 22.71 -29.76
CA ILE A 819 10.78 22.39 -29.90
C ILE A 819 11.34 23.04 -31.17
N GLY A 820 10.67 22.89 -32.32
CA GLY A 820 11.07 23.53 -33.58
C GLY A 820 10.94 25.07 -33.62
N LYS A 821 10.28 25.69 -32.63
CA LYS A 821 10.15 27.17 -32.48
C LYS A 821 11.07 27.73 -31.37
N SER A 822 11.84 26.88 -30.70
CA SER A 822 12.68 27.24 -29.55
C SER A 822 13.79 28.22 -29.92
N ALA A 823 14.52 27.98 -31.01
CA ALA A 823 15.66 28.81 -31.45
C ALA A 823 15.25 30.27 -31.77
N ASP A 824 14.11 30.46 -32.44
CA ASP A 824 13.50 31.78 -32.64
C ASP A 824 13.18 32.45 -31.31
N SER A 825 12.63 31.70 -30.36
CA SER A 825 12.22 32.23 -29.05
C SER A 825 13.43 32.59 -28.17
N LEU A 826 14.51 31.80 -28.20
CA LEU A 826 15.79 32.15 -27.58
C LEU A 826 16.36 33.45 -28.17
N SER A 827 16.39 33.57 -29.50
CA SER A 827 16.84 34.77 -30.21
C SER A 827 16.02 36.02 -29.85
N LYS A 828 14.70 35.87 -29.62
CA LYS A 828 13.84 36.96 -29.13
C LYS A 828 14.07 37.30 -27.66
N MET A 829 14.45 36.34 -26.83
CA MET A 829 14.81 36.60 -25.43
C MET A 829 16.18 37.27 -25.28
N GLU A 830 17.18 36.94 -26.11
CA GLU A 830 18.46 37.67 -26.17
C GLU A 830 18.21 39.16 -26.47
N LEU A 831 17.43 39.43 -27.53
CA LEU A 831 17.03 40.79 -27.90
C LEU A 831 16.20 41.48 -26.80
N PHE A 832 15.37 40.75 -26.05
CA PHE A 832 14.62 41.30 -24.92
C PHE A 832 15.56 41.75 -23.78
N PHE A 833 16.52 40.92 -23.37
CA PHE A 833 17.47 41.25 -22.30
C PHE A 833 18.42 42.40 -22.70
N ALA A 834 18.91 42.42 -23.94
CA ALA A 834 19.71 43.52 -24.46
C ALA A 834 18.96 44.87 -24.46
N ASN A 835 17.67 44.86 -24.85
CA ASN A 835 16.82 46.05 -24.78
C ASN A 835 16.52 46.48 -23.34
N PHE A 836 16.29 45.53 -22.42
CA PHE A 836 16.08 45.83 -21.00
C PHE A 836 17.33 46.45 -20.35
N SER A 837 18.51 45.87 -20.60
CA SER A 837 19.81 46.40 -20.16
C SER A 837 20.06 47.82 -20.69
N SER A 838 19.76 48.05 -21.97
CA SER A 838 19.84 49.38 -22.60
C SER A 838 18.90 50.41 -21.95
N ALA A 839 17.70 50.00 -21.51
CA ALA A 839 16.79 50.87 -20.78
C ALA A 839 17.19 51.09 -19.31
N MET A 840 17.90 50.13 -18.69
CA MET A 840 18.38 50.24 -17.31
C MET A 840 19.59 51.18 -17.18
N ALA A 841 20.41 51.27 -18.22
CA ALA A 841 21.57 52.17 -18.29
C ALA A 841 21.26 53.63 -17.85
N PRO A 842 22.25 54.37 -17.32
CA PRO A 842 22.12 55.80 -17.08
C PRO A 842 21.89 56.55 -18.41
N PRO A 843 21.09 57.64 -18.43
CA PRO A 843 20.97 58.48 -19.62
C PRO A 843 22.35 59.04 -19.98
N ALA A 844 22.78 58.82 -21.23
CA ALA A 844 24.11 59.21 -21.68
C ALA A 844 24.34 60.71 -21.52
N GLN A 845 25.37 61.10 -20.77
CA GLN A 845 25.82 62.49 -20.73
C GLN A 845 26.46 62.83 -22.08
N ASN A 846 25.79 63.68 -22.86
CA ASN A 846 26.33 64.22 -24.11
C ASN A 846 27.54 65.14 -23.82
N LEU A 847 28.73 64.54 -23.74
CA LEU A 847 30.01 65.24 -23.60
C LEU A 847 30.77 65.22 -24.93
N THR A 848 30.55 66.24 -25.75
CA THR A 848 31.28 66.45 -27.00
C THR A 848 32.60 67.18 -26.76
N ALA A 849 33.71 66.45 -26.65
CA ALA A 849 35.08 66.96 -26.79
C ALA A 849 36.07 65.83 -27.20
N PRO A 850 37.18 66.13 -27.92
CA PRO A 850 37.96 65.11 -28.64
C PRO A 850 39.19 64.54 -27.90
N HIS A 851 39.76 63.48 -28.51
CA HIS A 851 41.02 62.80 -28.15
C HIS A 851 42.22 63.72 -27.83
N ASN A 852 43.03 63.30 -26.84
CA ASN A 852 44.44 62.95 -27.10
C ASN A 852 45.05 62.06 -25.99
N SER A 853 46.21 61.45 -26.27
CA SER A 853 46.83 60.36 -25.48
C SER A 853 48.13 60.76 -24.77
N SER A 854 48.43 60.15 -23.62
CA SER A 854 49.79 60.10 -23.02
C SER A 854 49.94 58.96 -22.00
N LEU A 855 51.19 58.63 -21.62
CA LEU A 855 51.61 57.38 -20.97
C LEU A 855 51.56 57.37 -19.42
N ALA A 856 51.13 56.22 -18.90
CA ALA A 856 51.69 55.40 -17.80
C ALA A 856 52.44 56.00 -16.58
N HIS A 857 51.97 55.57 -15.38
CA HIS A 857 52.73 55.23 -14.15
C HIS A 857 53.37 56.36 -13.29
N PRO A 858 53.63 56.13 -11.97
CA PRO A 858 52.87 55.33 -10.98
C PRO A 858 52.78 55.96 -9.55
N VAL A 859 52.18 55.20 -8.61
CA VAL A 859 52.27 55.27 -7.11
C VAL A 859 51.46 56.34 -6.34
N VAL A 860 51.12 55.96 -5.09
CA VAL A 860 50.62 56.71 -3.91
C VAL A 860 49.15 57.15 -3.90
N VAL A 861 48.36 56.41 -3.12
CA VAL A 861 47.26 56.98 -2.32
C VAL A 861 47.68 56.91 -0.85
N LYS A 862 47.62 58.04 -0.14
CA LYS A 862 47.70 58.09 1.33
C LYS A 862 46.30 58.23 1.91
N GLU A 863 46.05 57.59 3.04
CA GLU A 863 44.88 57.85 3.86
C GLU A 863 44.91 59.29 4.39
N GLN A 864 43.74 59.93 4.49
CA GLN A 864 43.34 60.51 5.76
C GLN A 864 41.82 60.55 5.95
N ASN A 865 41.42 60.25 7.18
CA ASN A 865 40.06 60.17 7.71
C ASN A 865 39.27 61.49 7.52
N GLY A 866 37.94 61.53 7.51
CA GLY A 866 36.95 60.49 7.84
C GLY A 866 36.03 60.95 8.98
N LEU A 867 34.69 60.87 8.81
CA LEU A 867 33.74 61.36 9.82
C LEU A 867 32.34 60.70 9.80
N SER A 868 31.97 59.95 8.76
CA SER A 868 30.60 59.38 8.60
C SER A 868 30.33 58.08 9.37
N ILE A 869 31.36 57.29 9.70
CA ILE A 869 31.19 55.93 10.26
C ILE A 869 30.72 55.95 11.72
N TYR A 870 31.16 56.93 12.52
CA TYR A 870 30.85 56.98 13.96
C TYR A 870 29.38 57.22 14.30
N LEU A 871 28.62 57.91 13.44
CA LEU A 871 27.21 58.21 13.71
C LEU A 871 26.31 56.97 13.52
N GLY A 872 26.61 56.13 12.53
CA GLY A 872 25.93 54.83 12.33
C GLY A 872 26.24 53.84 13.44
N ALA A 873 27.50 53.75 13.87
CA ALA A 873 27.92 52.89 14.98
C ALA A 873 27.26 53.28 16.31
N ALA A 874 27.10 54.57 16.59
CA ALA A 874 26.41 55.06 17.79
C ALA A 874 24.93 54.68 17.82
N LEU A 875 24.22 54.79 16.69
CA LEU A 875 22.80 54.42 16.57
C LEU A 875 22.59 52.90 16.67
N ALA A 876 23.41 52.10 15.99
CA ALA A 876 23.37 50.65 16.13
C ALA A 876 23.69 50.20 17.57
N GLY A 877 24.71 50.81 18.19
CA GLY A 877 25.06 50.59 19.60
C GLY A 877 23.90 50.92 20.55
N ALA A 878 23.22 52.05 20.37
CA ALA A 878 22.07 52.44 21.18
C ALA A 878 20.90 51.45 21.08
N VAL A 879 20.62 50.90 19.88
CA VAL A 879 19.57 49.89 19.68
C VAL A 879 19.96 48.55 20.31
N VAL A 880 21.20 48.10 20.13
CA VAL A 880 21.70 46.84 20.74
C VAL A 880 21.76 46.94 22.26
N VAL A 881 22.23 48.06 22.83
CA VAL A 881 22.22 48.32 24.29
C VAL A 881 20.79 48.49 24.81
N GLY A 882 19.87 49.06 24.04
CA GLY A 882 18.45 49.15 24.39
C GLY A 882 17.77 47.78 24.45
N LEU A 883 18.00 46.92 23.46
CA LEU A 883 17.42 45.57 23.39
C LEU A 883 18.06 44.61 24.39
N THR A 884 19.39 44.64 24.56
CA THR A 884 20.06 43.86 25.63
C THR A 884 19.70 44.40 27.01
N GLY A 885 19.56 45.71 27.20
CA GLY A 885 19.09 46.32 28.44
C GLY A 885 17.65 45.92 28.79
N ALA A 886 16.74 45.91 27.81
CA ALA A 886 15.37 45.43 28.00
C ALA A 886 15.32 43.92 28.29
N GLY A 887 16.10 43.12 27.55
CA GLY A 887 16.25 41.68 27.79
C GLY A 887 16.83 41.37 29.17
N PHE A 888 17.86 42.10 29.60
CA PHE A 888 18.50 41.96 30.90
C PHE A 888 17.60 42.46 32.04
N PHE A 889 16.79 43.51 31.81
CA PHE A 889 15.78 43.95 32.78
C PHE A 889 14.64 42.93 32.94
N LEU A 890 14.18 42.32 31.85
CA LEU A 890 13.19 41.23 31.88
C LEU A 890 13.77 39.96 32.53
N ALA A 891 15.00 39.60 32.19
CA ALA A 891 15.72 38.49 32.82
C ALA A 891 15.93 38.73 34.32
N LEU A 892 16.44 39.90 34.73
CA LEU A 892 16.57 40.28 36.14
C LEU A 892 15.21 40.23 36.84
N ARG A 893 14.14 40.74 36.23
CA ARG A 893 12.79 40.70 36.82
C ARG A 893 12.24 39.27 36.97
N TYR A 894 12.67 38.33 36.13
CA TYR A 894 12.35 36.91 36.22
C TYR A 894 13.21 36.19 37.27
N PHE A 895 14.53 36.39 37.25
CA PHE A 895 15.49 35.72 38.14
C PHE A 895 15.55 36.29 39.56
N LYS A 896 15.07 37.53 39.81
CA LYS A 896 15.02 38.12 41.17
C LYS A 896 14.16 37.31 42.17
N ASN A 897 13.33 36.38 41.68
CA ASN A 897 12.48 35.52 42.51
C ASN A 897 13.04 34.13 42.85
N LYS A 898 14.20 33.69 42.30
CA LYS A 898 14.89 32.47 42.76
C LYS A 898 16.41 32.59 42.65
N ARG A 899 17.09 32.50 43.80
CA ARG A 899 18.55 32.32 43.89
C ARG A 899 18.89 30.82 43.85
N ALA A 900 19.71 30.43 42.87
CA ALA A 900 20.67 29.33 42.99
C ALA A 900 21.74 29.55 41.90
N HIS A 901 23.01 29.26 42.21
CA HIS A 901 24.08 29.22 41.22
C HIS A 901 24.22 27.80 40.65
N PHE A 902 24.63 27.69 39.39
CA PHE A 902 25.48 26.68 38.74
C PHE A 902 25.12 26.56 37.25
N ASP A 903 26.14 26.35 36.41
CA ASP A 903 26.01 26.38 34.95
C ASP A 903 25.34 25.12 34.40
N LEU A 904 24.04 25.24 34.12
CA LEU A 904 23.19 24.18 33.57
C LEU A 904 22.41 24.47 32.25
N PRO A 905 22.49 25.63 31.54
CA PRO A 905 21.66 25.86 30.35
C PRO A 905 21.89 24.89 29.18
N PHE A 906 23.14 24.47 28.95
CA PHE A 906 23.53 23.82 27.69
C PHE A 906 23.04 22.37 27.58
N SER A 907 23.17 21.59 28.64
CA SER A 907 22.83 20.14 28.64
C SER A 907 21.33 19.88 28.47
N PHE A 908 20.45 20.79 28.91
CA PHE A 908 19.01 20.64 28.73
C PHE A 908 18.58 20.73 27.25
N GLY A 909 19.18 21.65 26.48
CA GLY A 909 18.87 21.81 25.06
C GLY A 909 19.27 20.59 24.24
N PHE A 910 20.48 20.06 24.46
CA PHE A 910 20.96 18.85 23.81
C PHE A 910 20.10 17.62 24.15
N ARG A 911 19.76 17.42 25.43
CA ARG A 911 18.89 16.30 25.87
C ARG A 911 17.48 16.39 25.28
N PHE A 912 16.93 17.60 25.10
CA PHE A 912 15.63 17.78 24.42
C PHE A 912 15.70 17.42 22.92
N LEU A 913 16.76 17.84 22.22
CA LEU A 913 17.00 17.49 20.81
C LEU A 913 17.26 15.98 20.62
N ALA A 914 17.98 15.34 21.53
CA ALA A 914 18.20 13.90 21.53
C ALA A 914 16.88 13.11 21.66
N ILE A 915 15.98 13.54 22.55
CA ILE A 915 14.64 12.93 22.71
C ILE A 915 13.79 13.09 21.44
N ILE A 916 13.87 14.22 20.76
CA ILE A 916 13.19 14.44 19.48
C ILE A 916 13.76 13.51 18.40
N ARG A 917 15.09 13.40 18.27
CA ARG A 917 15.74 12.45 17.38
C ARG A 917 15.33 11.01 17.66
N PHE A 918 15.35 10.58 18.93
CA PHE A 918 14.92 9.23 19.33
C PHE A 918 13.49 8.92 18.89
N LYS A 919 12.55 9.85 19.11
CA LYS A 919 11.15 9.67 18.68
C LYS A 919 10.99 9.61 17.16
N LEU A 920 11.74 10.43 16.40
CA LEU A 920 11.73 10.39 14.94
C LEU A 920 12.30 9.06 14.41
N THR A 921 13.41 8.58 14.98
CA THR A 921 14.03 7.30 14.60
C THR A 921 13.13 6.10 14.96
N ALA A 922 12.48 6.12 16.13
CA ALA A 922 11.52 5.09 16.52
C ALA A 922 10.27 5.08 15.61
N LEU A 923 9.80 6.26 15.17
CA LEU A 923 8.72 6.37 14.19
C LEU A 923 9.14 5.80 12.83
N HIS A 924 10.35 6.14 12.36
CA HIS A 924 10.91 5.66 11.11
C HIS A 924 11.02 4.13 11.07
N TYR A 925 11.55 3.50 12.12
CA TYR A 925 11.63 2.03 12.17
C TYR A 925 10.27 1.33 12.34
N ARG A 926 9.27 1.95 12.98
CA ARG A 926 7.88 1.42 12.97
C ARG A 926 7.24 1.49 11.58
N MET A 927 7.56 2.50 10.77
CA MET A 927 7.13 2.54 9.36
C MET A 927 7.87 1.56 8.45
N LEU A 928 8.93 0.91 8.95
CA LEU A 928 9.68 -0.16 8.27
C LEU A 928 9.31 -1.58 8.78
N GLY A 929 8.19 -1.73 9.49
CA GLY A 929 7.58 -3.03 9.83
C GLY A 929 8.31 -3.91 10.85
N MET A 930 9.54 -3.57 11.26
CA MET A 930 10.35 -4.40 12.16
C MET A 930 9.75 -4.51 13.56
N GLN A 931 9.33 -5.71 13.96
CA GLN A 931 8.95 -6.01 15.34
C GLN A 931 10.16 -6.34 16.21
N TYR A 932 10.52 -5.42 17.10
CA TYR A 932 11.35 -5.68 18.27
C TYR A 932 10.67 -5.10 19.51
N SER A 933 10.82 -5.76 20.66
CA SER A 933 10.28 -5.25 21.92
C SER A 933 10.93 -3.93 22.31
N ASP A 934 10.12 -2.96 22.77
CA ASP A 934 10.53 -1.55 22.94
C ASP A 934 11.70 -1.35 23.95
N SER A 935 12.11 -2.39 24.69
CA SER A 935 13.23 -2.35 25.64
C SER A 935 14.60 -2.24 24.98
N PHE A 936 14.88 -2.91 23.85
CA PHE A 936 16.23 -2.97 23.28
C PHE A 936 16.69 -1.63 22.67
N LEU A 937 15.84 -0.98 21.86
CA LEU A 937 16.15 0.31 21.25
C LEU A 937 16.24 1.43 22.29
N TYR A 938 15.38 1.42 23.32
CA TYR A 938 15.46 2.39 24.41
C TYR A 938 16.70 2.16 25.29
N ALA A 939 17.06 0.91 25.58
CA ALA A 939 18.31 0.58 26.27
C ALA A 939 19.52 1.10 25.48
N ARG A 940 19.57 0.89 24.15
CA ARG A 940 20.66 1.37 23.29
C ARG A 940 20.78 2.90 23.28
N TYR A 941 19.67 3.62 23.17
CA TYR A 941 19.67 5.08 23.31
C TYR A 941 20.20 5.55 24.68
N CYS A 942 19.84 4.85 25.76
CA CYS A 942 20.37 5.10 27.11
C CYS A 942 21.86 4.71 27.27
N MET A 943 22.39 3.80 26.46
CA MET A 943 23.83 3.51 26.40
C MET A 943 24.58 4.62 25.66
N GLU A 944 24.09 5.05 24.50
CA GLU A 944 24.70 6.13 23.68
C GLU A 944 24.70 7.48 24.44
N LEU A 945 23.63 7.80 25.19
CA LEU A 945 23.62 8.94 26.12
C LEU A 945 24.64 8.80 27.26
N TYR A 946 24.80 7.60 27.83
CA TYR A 946 25.76 7.37 28.91
C TYR A 946 27.21 7.51 28.42
N GLU A 947 27.52 7.04 27.21
CA GLU A 947 28.84 7.18 26.59
C GLU A 947 29.16 8.64 26.21
N HIS A 948 28.16 9.44 25.81
CA HIS A 948 28.32 10.87 25.57
C HIS A 948 28.61 11.64 26.87
N ASP A 949 27.72 11.52 27.86
CA ASP A 949 27.87 12.15 29.19
C ASP A 949 29.20 11.72 29.85
N SER A 950 29.65 10.48 29.66
CA SER A 950 30.94 10.01 30.22
C SER A 950 32.14 10.66 29.52
N LYS A 951 32.11 10.80 28.19
CA LYS A 951 33.20 11.44 27.44
C LYS A 951 33.34 12.93 27.74
N GLU A 952 32.24 13.66 27.83
CA GLU A 952 32.29 15.08 28.23
C GLU A 952 32.94 15.24 29.62
N ASN A 953 32.68 14.31 30.56
CA ASN A 953 33.33 14.32 31.87
C ASN A 953 34.81 13.89 31.85
N GLU A 954 35.24 13.03 30.91
CA GLU A 954 36.66 12.69 30.70
C GLU A 954 37.43 13.86 30.06
N GLU A 955 36.85 14.53 29.06
CA GLU A 955 37.49 15.65 28.36
C GLU A 955 37.59 16.93 29.20
N GLU A 956 36.62 17.20 30.10
CA GLU A 956 36.63 18.42 30.93
C GLU A 956 37.45 18.28 32.24
N ASN A 957 37.85 17.07 32.66
CA ASN A 957 38.56 16.81 33.92
C ASN A 957 39.92 16.10 33.77
N ALA A 958 40.67 16.42 32.72
CA ALA A 958 42.09 16.06 32.60
C ALA A 958 43.02 16.82 33.59
N GLY A 959 42.47 17.62 34.50
CA GLY A 959 43.20 18.27 35.58
C GLY A 959 43.20 17.43 36.86
N THR A 960 44.38 16.95 37.29
CA THR A 960 44.55 16.27 38.59
C THR A 960 44.34 17.25 39.75
N VAL A 961 43.09 17.38 40.20
CA VAL A 961 42.79 17.87 41.54
C VAL A 961 42.89 16.68 42.49
N THR A 962 43.87 16.71 43.40
CA THR A 962 43.93 15.81 44.56
C THR A 962 43.39 16.56 45.79
N PRO A 963 42.15 16.30 46.25
CA PRO A 963 41.68 16.83 47.50
C PRO A 963 42.20 15.93 48.63
N GLU A 964 43.08 16.43 49.49
CA GLU A 964 43.32 15.83 50.79
C GLU A 964 42.07 16.03 51.66
N PHE A 965 41.19 15.02 51.68
CA PHE A 965 40.17 14.85 52.71
C PHE A 965 40.29 13.46 53.30
N ASP A 966 40.82 13.39 54.52
CA ASP A 966 40.77 12.19 55.35
C ASP A 966 39.31 11.89 55.69
N TYR A 967 38.84 10.69 55.35
CA TYR A 967 37.43 10.33 55.47
C TYR A 967 37.26 8.97 56.17
N ASP A 968 36.82 9.05 57.42
CA ASP A 968 36.60 7.91 58.30
C ASP A 968 35.61 6.88 57.70
N LYS A 969 35.92 5.60 57.85
CA LYS A 969 35.19 4.46 57.26
C LYS A 969 34.00 4.01 58.11
N ASN A 970 33.15 4.95 58.52
CA ASN A 970 31.89 4.63 59.19
C ASN A 970 30.72 4.60 58.19
N THR A 971 30.61 3.50 57.44
CA THR A 971 29.59 3.30 56.40
C THR A 971 28.20 3.03 56.97
N GLY A 972 27.42 4.08 57.23
CA GLY A 972 25.98 3.97 57.43
C GLY A 972 25.29 3.44 56.16
N ARG A 973 24.41 2.44 56.30
CA ARG A 973 23.60 1.93 55.17
C ARG A 973 22.61 3.01 54.70
N LEU A 974 22.49 3.16 53.38
CA LEU A 974 21.46 4.02 52.76
C LEU A 974 20.06 3.56 53.17
N ASN A 975 19.29 4.47 53.78
CA ASN A 975 17.94 4.24 54.29
C ASN A 975 16.98 3.71 53.20
N GLU A 976 16.20 2.69 53.51
CA GLU A 976 15.30 2.04 52.55
C GLU A 976 14.09 2.92 52.14
N THR A 977 13.63 3.83 53.01
CA THR A 977 12.41 4.63 52.76
C THR A 977 12.53 5.61 51.59
N ASN A 978 13.76 5.98 51.22
CA ASN A 978 14.04 7.02 50.22
C ASN A 978 14.54 6.45 48.89
N ARG A 979 14.42 5.13 48.66
CA ARG A 979 14.88 4.47 47.43
C ARG A 979 14.17 4.98 46.16
N ILE A 980 14.91 5.00 45.05
CA ILE A 980 14.39 5.44 43.74
C ILE A 980 13.57 4.30 43.09
N VAL A 981 12.30 4.17 43.49
CA VAL A 981 11.33 3.23 42.90
C VAL A 981 10.98 3.64 41.46
N LEU A 982 10.99 2.70 40.51
CA LEU A 982 10.67 2.93 39.09
C LEU A 982 9.17 2.68 38.83
N LYS A 983 8.48 3.60 38.16
CA LYS A 983 7.06 3.46 37.79
C LYS A 983 6.90 2.47 36.63
N LEU A 984 7.75 2.55 35.61
CA LEU A 984 7.73 1.66 34.43
C LEU A 984 8.54 0.36 34.64
N LYS A 985 8.45 -0.24 35.82
CA LYS A 985 9.27 -1.41 36.25
C LYS A 985 9.32 -2.60 35.28
N LYS A 986 8.26 -2.83 34.49
CA LYS A 986 8.20 -3.90 33.47
C LYS A 986 9.21 -3.71 32.34
N LEU A 987 9.70 -2.49 32.08
CA LEU A 987 10.57 -2.20 30.93
C LEU A 987 11.98 -2.80 31.06
N PHE A 988 12.46 -2.97 32.30
CA PHE A 988 13.79 -3.51 32.62
C PHE A 988 13.76 -4.63 33.70
N ASN A 989 12.58 -5.10 34.08
CA ASN A 989 12.35 -6.08 35.15
C ASN A 989 12.99 -5.69 36.50
N LEU A 990 12.89 -4.41 36.87
CA LEU A 990 13.50 -3.81 38.06
C LEU A 990 12.51 -2.85 38.75
N ASP A 991 12.13 -3.16 40.01
CA ASP A 991 11.23 -2.32 40.81
C ASP A 991 11.85 -0.98 41.25
N HIS A 992 13.18 -0.91 41.39
CA HIS A 992 13.88 0.26 41.89
C HIS A 992 15.30 0.38 41.33
N TYR A 993 15.77 1.60 41.15
CA TYR A 993 17.19 1.88 40.92
C TYR A 993 17.95 1.91 42.25
N HIS A 994 19.23 1.49 42.24
CA HIS A 994 20.10 1.61 43.40
C HIS A 994 20.58 3.06 43.58
N GLY A 995 19.75 3.84 44.26
CA GLY A 995 20.03 5.21 44.69
C GLY A 995 18.92 5.73 45.61
N ASN A 996 19.21 6.84 46.29
CA ASN A 996 18.30 7.45 47.26
C ASN A 996 17.98 8.89 46.88
N MET A 997 16.74 9.31 47.12
CA MET A 997 16.33 10.71 47.03
C MET A 997 16.66 11.45 48.33
N ILE A 998 17.32 12.60 48.20
CA ILE A 998 17.69 13.52 49.27
C ILE A 998 16.94 14.83 49.00
N GLU A 999 16.12 15.25 49.96
CA GLU A 999 15.41 16.53 49.93
C GLU A 999 16.13 17.53 50.84
N PHE A 1000 16.48 18.68 50.27
CA PHE A 1000 17.09 19.79 50.99
C PHE A 1000 16.02 20.73 51.57
N ARG A 1001 16.40 21.57 52.54
CA ARG A 1001 15.46 22.40 53.32
C ARG A 1001 14.68 23.45 52.51
N ASP A 1002 15.04 23.66 51.25
CA ASP A 1002 14.40 24.54 50.27
C ASP A 1002 13.47 23.78 49.29
N GLY A 1003 13.31 22.46 49.47
CA GLY A 1003 12.56 21.58 48.58
C GLY A 1003 13.34 21.13 47.33
N PHE A 1004 14.66 21.37 47.27
CA PHE A 1004 15.48 20.85 46.19
C PHE A 1004 15.73 19.34 46.34
N LEU A 1005 15.55 18.58 45.25
CA LEU A 1005 15.65 17.13 45.23
C LEU A 1005 16.91 16.67 44.47
N VAL A 1006 17.77 15.91 45.16
CA VAL A 1006 18.96 15.27 44.60
C VAL A 1006 18.82 13.76 44.70
N ALA A 1007 18.98 13.06 43.59
CA ALA A 1007 19.04 11.61 43.52
C ALA A 1007 20.50 11.14 43.57
N LEU A 1008 20.95 10.69 44.73
CA LEU A 1008 22.29 10.13 44.89
C LEU A 1008 22.28 8.67 44.42
N CYS A 1009 22.94 8.41 43.31
CA CYS A 1009 22.82 7.18 42.53
C CYS A 1009 24.12 6.36 42.53
N LYS A 1010 23.99 5.04 42.51
CA LYS A 1010 25.10 4.14 42.16
C LYS A 1010 25.41 4.31 40.67
N THR A 1011 26.69 4.45 40.32
CA THR A 1011 27.13 4.59 38.93
C THR A 1011 26.58 3.46 38.05
N PRO A 1012 26.00 3.77 36.87
CA PRO A 1012 25.54 2.77 35.93
C PRO A 1012 26.63 1.79 35.52
N ARG A 1013 26.25 0.55 35.21
CA ARG A 1013 27.19 -0.50 34.77
C ARG A 1013 26.73 -1.13 33.48
N ALA A 1014 27.67 -1.25 32.55
CA ALA A 1014 27.55 -2.14 31.39
C ALA A 1014 27.53 -3.61 31.85
N ASN A 1015 26.85 -4.49 31.11
CA ASN A 1015 26.95 -5.94 31.32
C ASN A 1015 28.30 -6.49 30.85
N HIS A 1016 29.31 -6.35 31.71
CA HIS A 1016 30.57 -7.08 31.63
C HIS A 1016 30.69 -7.96 32.88
N GLY A 1017 30.95 -9.26 32.68
CA GLY A 1017 31.03 -10.24 33.77
C GLY A 1017 29.68 -10.79 34.26
N GLY A 1018 28.61 -10.73 33.47
CA GLY A 1018 27.32 -11.37 33.78
C GLY A 1018 26.39 -10.61 34.75
N GLY A 1019 26.72 -9.34 35.05
CA GLY A 1019 25.84 -8.45 35.82
C GLY A 1019 24.78 -7.78 34.96
N MET A 1020 23.57 -7.61 35.50
CA MET A 1020 22.46 -6.91 34.82
C MET A 1020 22.87 -5.47 34.43
N ASP A 1021 22.64 -5.06 33.18
CA ASP A 1021 22.98 -3.71 32.73
C ASP A 1021 22.06 -2.68 33.39
N THR A 1022 22.64 -1.65 34.03
CA THR A 1022 21.87 -0.66 34.79
C THR A 1022 21.76 0.71 34.11
N ARG A 1023 22.29 0.87 32.87
CA ARG A 1023 22.27 2.16 32.14
C ARG A 1023 20.88 2.60 31.72
N GLY A 1024 20.06 1.68 31.20
CA GLY A 1024 18.64 1.92 30.91
C GLY A 1024 17.82 2.27 32.16
N PRO A 1025 17.84 1.43 33.22
CA PRO A 1025 17.20 1.71 34.51
C PRO A 1025 17.61 3.05 35.14
N TYR A 1026 18.88 3.46 35.02
CA TYR A 1026 19.36 4.75 35.49
C TYR A 1026 18.68 5.91 34.76
N TRP A 1027 18.75 5.96 33.43
CA TRP A 1027 18.16 7.06 32.66
C TRP A 1027 16.64 7.14 32.79
N LEU A 1028 15.97 5.99 32.98
CA LEU A 1028 14.55 5.96 33.35
C LEU A 1028 14.29 6.61 34.71
N ALA A 1029 15.13 6.34 35.73
CA ALA A 1029 15.05 7.04 37.01
C ALA A 1029 15.26 8.56 36.88
N VAL A 1030 16.26 9.02 36.11
CA VAL A 1030 16.49 10.45 35.85
C VAL A 1030 15.23 11.10 35.24
N ALA A 1031 14.66 10.47 34.21
CA ALA A 1031 13.49 10.97 33.49
C ALA A 1031 12.21 10.97 34.35
N GLU A 1032 11.97 9.93 35.15
CA GLU A 1032 10.77 9.82 35.99
C GLU A 1032 10.78 10.75 37.20
N LYS A 1033 11.95 11.08 37.77
CA LYS A 1033 12.05 11.78 39.07
C LYS A 1033 12.24 13.29 38.96
N ARG A 1034 12.73 13.83 37.83
CA ARG A 1034 13.01 15.27 37.65
C ARG A 1034 13.91 15.89 38.73
N ALA A 1035 14.78 15.07 39.33
CA ALA A 1035 15.74 15.46 40.37
C ALA A 1035 17.15 15.57 39.77
N LEU A 1036 18.05 16.33 40.40
CA LEU A 1036 19.46 16.34 40.01
C LEU A 1036 20.07 14.97 40.37
N CYS A 1037 20.47 14.19 39.38
CA CYS A 1037 20.98 12.84 39.58
C CYS A 1037 22.51 12.86 39.58
N VAL A 1038 23.13 12.40 40.67
CA VAL A 1038 24.58 12.44 40.89
C VAL A 1038 25.09 11.02 41.15
N CYS A 1039 26.08 10.59 40.37
CA CYS A 1039 26.68 9.26 40.48
C CYS A 1039 28.10 9.33 41.05
N ILE A 1040 28.37 8.58 42.11
CA ILE A 1040 29.72 8.51 42.72
C ILE A 1040 30.48 7.33 42.09
N GLY A 1041 31.18 7.60 40.99
CA GLY A 1041 32.10 6.66 40.35
C GLY A 1041 33.46 6.62 41.04
N LYS A 1042 34.13 5.46 40.98
CA LYS A 1042 35.56 5.35 41.27
C LYS A 1042 36.29 5.29 39.94
N ILE A 1043 37.11 6.30 39.63
CA ILE A 1043 38.03 6.29 38.50
C ILE A 1043 39.06 5.17 38.74
N SER A 1044 39.40 4.39 37.71
CA SER A 1044 40.19 3.16 37.81
C SER A 1044 41.12 2.97 36.62
#